data_AF-A0A0W0GBI1-F1
#
_entry.id   AF-A0A0W0GBI1-F1
#
_cell.length_a   1.000
_cell.length_b   1.000
_cell.length_c   1.000
_cell.angle_alpha   90.00
_cell.angle_beta   90.00
_cell.angle_gamma   90.00
#
_symmetry.space_group_name_H-M   'P 1'
#
loop_
_entity.id
_entity.type
_entity.pdbx_description
1 polymer ?
#
loop_
_entity_poly.entity_id
_entity_poly.type
_entity_poly.pdbx_seq_one_letter_code
_entity_poly.pdbx_strand_id
1 'polypeptide(L)'
;MSAESSRRASARLRAKPTQDFKHLLNDGDVDEEDKSQDIEDSDIRTRNDAATLDEESDTWTTPAYIPRTFRIKQTARRAIGKARGGGFGRLRSTRSLEPKTRPSGEESDSFHGSSGDEEFPVPNHGSKRMKISRNSQKGKGKAAVSGKRRGGKLSLLPNMPLDILFSVFSFLPPKALLALTRVNHLFRDTLLSKNSVSIWINMRKYYNVPEPLDLSEPQWARLLFDSSHCQVCGVSGATIDFILQRRICRGCIRHNGVPMGKFKSEFPFADPSVLQYVIPSPGYGGHNPRMYYNRSDLQAIISDLSWRHGSAREIYIKKRLAYNKKLQDHATECERWLSKHAERTEHEAEAAIAARFEAVKKHLFDMGYSDRDAQVVKHIRAVAKDTPLTKQSWASIKSTVLAEIRQDRMRRLLSDDTGILADRRRLVRRMLIEYKRVLTPKEWRHLPHVDTVCLLPAFRSLLVVPDGDSVTEATLKVAFESLATEVNAWTQPVEDIVAEDIDKHNDLLLLYKSHGTGLYHDDMDKVRPLFNMSEEEFEKLRPLSGRDSLELAMTVVECTQCRASWPTFSSGVRHACHSWYRHESDGERAPLELARRMDRVVMSLISQSGFDILTATADEMDDRGAFYKCLNTEVHDRDRPEANQEFIATWRELISHERKARGYIPRYYYNPKTPQRYQILDDDASRTDERICWTCSHCNAHVEDLVTRAEVIEHIKSEHGITEPHVPDDFLCAGC
;
A
#
# COMPACT_ATOMS: atom_id res chain seq x y z
N MET A 1 19.13 -36.10 -57.57
CA MET A 1 18.46 -37.13 -56.76
C MET A 1 17.37 -36.37 -55.97
N SER A 2 16.09 -36.46 -56.35
CA SER A 2 15.15 -37.58 -56.08
C SER A 2 14.71 -37.57 -54.60
N ALA A 3 13.43 -37.33 -54.24
CA ALA A 3 12.24 -37.06 -55.05
C ALA A 3 11.14 -36.27 -54.27
N GLU A 4 10.17 -35.70 -55.02
CA GLU A 4 8.70 -35.59 -54.80
C GLU A 4 8.07 -35.35 -53.39
N SER A 5 6.90 -34.73 -53.19
CA SER A 5 6.02 -33.77 -53.94
C SER A 5 4.93 -33.24 -52.95
N SER A 6 3.84 -32.49 -53.22
CA SER A 6 3.18 -32.00 -54.45
C SER A 6 2.22 -30.81 -54.19
N ARG A 7 1.77 -30.17 -55.28
CA ARG A 7 0.46 -29.51 -55.59
C ARG A 7 -0.48 -29.10 -54.44
N ARG A 8 -0.87 -27.82 -54.28
CA ARG A 8 -1.84 -27.03 -55.09
C ARG A 8 -3.27 -27.61 -55.21
N ALA A 9 -4.26 -26.87 -54.70
CA ALA A 9 -5.53 -26.56 -55.40
C ALA A 9 -6.27 -25.39 -54.71
N SER A 10 -7.03 -24.59 -55.48
CA SER A 10 -7.85 -23.48 -54.97
C SER A 10 -9.31 -23.65 -55.39
N ALA A 11 -10.26 -23.20 -54.57
CA ALA A 11 -11.65 -23.01 -55.00
C ALA A 11 -12.29 -21.80 -54.29
N ARG A 12 -12.81 -20.85 -55.08
CA ARG A 12 -13.80 -19.85 -54.66
C ARG A 12 -15.17 -20.33 -55.13
N LEU A 13 -16.24 -19.92 -54.45
CA LEU A 13 -17.52 -19.62 -55.12
C LEU A 13 -18.26 -18.49 -54.38
N ARG A 14 -19.25 -17.88 -55.04
CA ARG A 14 -19.90 -16.62 -54.64
C ARG A 14 -21.37 -16.82 -54.30
N ALA A 15 -21.90 -15.98 -53.41
CA ALA A 15 -23.31 -15.55 -53.42
C ALA A 15 -23.40 -14.04 -53.08
N LYS A 16 -24.56 -13.44 -53.38
CA LYS A 16 -24.95 -12.01 -53.32
C LYS A 16 -26.50 -11.99 -53.17
N PRO A 17 -27.21 -10.85 -53.03
CA PRO A 17 -26.83 -9.45 -52.73
C PRO A 17 -27.75 -8.82 -51.63
N THR A 18 -27.91 -7.48 -51.63
CA THR A 18 -29.07 -6.67 -51.13
C THR A 18 -29.46 -6.69 -49.63
N GLN A 19 -30.12 -5.68 -49.06
CA GLN A 19 -30.05 -4.20 -49.22
C GLN A 19 -30.78 -3.55 -48.02
N ASP A 20 -30.67 -2.22 -47.88
CA ASP A 20 -31.54 -1.29 -47.14
C ASP A 20 -31.79 -1.48 -45.63
N PHE A 21 -31.60 -0.40 -44.86
CA PHE A 21 -32.71 0.29 -44.17
C PHE A 21 -32.28 1.67 -43.65
N LYS A 22 -32.92 2.73 -44.17
CA LYS A 22 -32.89 4.13 -43.72
C LYS A 22 -34.21 4.78 -44.19
N HIS A 23 -34.73 5.79 -43.49
CA HIS A 23 -36.10 6.39 -43.55
C HIS A 23 -37.06 5.87 -42.45
N LEU A 24 -37.97 6.65 -41.84
CA LEU A 24 -38.31 8.11 -41.86
C LEU A 24 -38.26 8.67 -40.38
N LEU A 25 -38.66 9.89 -39.97
CA LEU A 25 -39.36 11.06 -40.56
C LEU A 25 -38.89 12.36 -39.86
N ASN A 26 -39.39 13.52 -40.28
CA ASN A 26 -39.38 14.81 -39.56
C ASN A 26 -40.66 14.95 -38.68
N ASP A 27 -40.74 16.02 -37.88
CA ASP A 27 -41.72 17.14 -38.05
C ASP A 27 -41.72 18.03 -36.78
N GLY A 28 -41.88 19.35 -36.94
CA GLY A 28 -41.94 20.33 -35.85
C GLY A 28 -41.18 21.64 -36.14
N ASP A 29 -41.92 22.65 -36.59
CA ASP A 29 -41.42 23.95 -37.09
C ASP A 29 -41.02 24.95 -35.97
N VAL A 30 -40.34 26.04 -36.37
CA VAL A 30 -40.77 27.46 -36.21
C VAL A 30 -39.66 28.42 -36.72
N ASP A 31 -39.91 28.97 -37.91
CA ASP A 31 -39.83 30.38 -38.39
C ASP A 31 -38.69 31.39 -38.06
N GLU A 32 -38.64 32.43 -38.92
CA GLU A 32 -37.90 33.72 -38.90
C GLU A 32 -36.35 33.63 -38.99
N GLU A 33 -35.73 33.93 -40.14
CA GLU A 33 -35.53 35.25 -40.79
C GLU A 33 -34.69 36.24 -39.98
N ASP A 34 -33.52 36.65 -40.51
CA ASP A 34 -33.32 37.97 -41.16
C ASP A 34 -31.82 38.36 -41.30
N LYS A 35 -31.40 38.80 -42.51
CA LYS A 35 -30.11 39.47 -42.88
C LYS A 35 -28.75 38.80 -42.57
N SER A 36 -27.64 39.14 -43.24
CA SER A 36 -27.35 39.53 -44.64
C SER A 36 -25.83 39.72 -44.83
N GLN A 37 -25.34 39.53 -46.06
CA GLN A 37 -24.11 40.13 -46.63
C GLN A 37 -22.75 39.74 -46.00
N ASP A 38 -22.14 38.72 -46.58
CA ASP A 38 -20.97 38.84 -47.48
C ASP A 38 -19.98 40.00 -47.28
N ILE A 39 -18.68 39.68 -47.28
CA ILE A 39 -17.64 40.36 -48.09
C ILE A 39 -16.48 39.36 -48.32
N GLU A 40 -15.92 39.38 -49.53
CA GLU A 40 -14.90 38.43 -50.01
C GLU A 40 -13.46 38.94 -49.80
N ASP A 41 -12.52 37.99 -49.86
CA ASP A 41 -11.12 38.06 -50.32
C ASP A 41 -10.39 39.41 -50.52
N SER A 42 -9.12 39.45 -50.08
CA SER A 42 -8.03 39.86 -50.99
C SER A 42 -6.69 39.22 -50.62
N ASP A 43 -5.99 38.65 -51.61
CA ASP A 43 -4.56 38.33 -51.55
C ASP A 43 -3.69 39.60 -51.39
N ILE A 44 -2.45 39.46 -50.87
CA ILE A 44 -1.22 39.59 -51.70
C ILE A 44 0.08 39.32 -50.91
N ARG A 45 1.07 38.80 -51.65
CA ARG A 45 2.47 38.46 -51.29
C ARG A 45 3.28 39.73 -50.87
N THR A 46 4.46 39.71 -50.24
CA THR A 46 5.69 39.00 -50.67
C THR A 46 6.83 39.01 -49.63
N ARG A 47 7.61 37.91 -49.63
CA ARG A 47 9.11 37.81 -49.56
C ARG A 47 9.93 38.32 -48.36
N ASN A 48 10.84 37.44 -47.94
CA ASN A 48 12.25 37.69 -47.53
C ASN A 48 12.48 38.46 -46.19
N ASP A 49 13.53 38.22 -45.40
CA ASP A 49 14.80 37.48 -45.59
C ASP A 49 15.35 36.85 -44.27
N ALA A 50 16.43 36.05 -44.42
CA ALA A 50 17.52 35.80 -43.45
C ALA A 50 17.42 34.78 -42.29
N ALA A 51 18.54 34.03 -42.17
CA ALA A 51 19.20 33.49 -40.97
C ALA A 51 18.56 32.33 -40.14
N THR A 52 19.09 31.13 -40.40
CA THR A 52 19.17 29.99 -39.47
C THR A 52 20.09 30.27 -38.27
N LEU A 53 19.77 29.70 -37.10
CA LEU A 53 20.53 28.56 -36.54
C LEU A 53 19.74 27.88 -35.41
N ASP A 54 19.98 26.59 -35.24
CA ASP A 54 19.37 25.73 -34.21
C ASP A 54 20.18 25.77 -32.91
N GLU A 55 19.53 25.57 -31.76
CA GLU A 55 20.20 24.94 -30.61
C GLU A 55 19.21 24.16 -29.73
N GLU A 56 19.58 22.92 -29.39
CA GLU A 56 18.68 21.93 -28.78
C GLU A 56 18.79 21.96 -27.24
N SER A 57 17.77 22.48 -26.56
CA SER A 57 17.66 22.33 -25.10
C SER A 57 17.10 20.94 -24.74
N ASP A 58 18.00 19.95 -24.76
CA ASP A 58 17.69 18.53 -24.57
C ASP A 58 17.21 18.24 -23.12
N THR A 59 15.92 18.47 -22.89
CA THR A 59 15.28 18.25 -21.59
C THR A 59 15.19 16.76 -21.30
N TRP A 60 16.11 16.26 -20.46
CA TRP A 60 16.18 14.89 -19.97
C TRP A 60 14.96 14.51 -19.11
N THR A 61 13.83 14.31 -19.80
CA THR A 61 12.58 13.80 -19.25
C THR A 61 12.79 12.37 -18.79
N THR A 62 13.13 12.23 -17.50
CA THR A 62 13.23 10.90 -16.86
C THR A 62 11.95 10.10 -17.15
N PRO A 63 12.04 8.87 -17.71
CA PRO A 63 10.85 8.13 -18.10
C PRO A 63 9.92 7.93 -16.91
N ALA A 64 8.70 8.49 -17.00
CA ALA A 64 7.71 8.38 -15.95
C ALA A 64 7.40 6.90 -15.69
N TYR A 65 7.94 6.34 -14.61
CA TYR A 65 7.63 4.98 -14.17
C TYR A 65 6.17 4.96 -13.72
N ILE A 66 5.27 4.68 -14.66
CA ILE A 66 3.84 4.49 -14.39
C ILE A 66 3.72 3.29 -13.45
N PRO A 67 3.38 3.49 -12.16
CA PRO A 67 3.19 2.37 -11.26
C PRO A 67 2.00 1.58 -11.81
N ARG A 68 2.19 0.30 -12.14
CA ARG A 68 1.12 -0.55 -12.69
C ARG A 68 -0.12 -0.37 -11.81
N THR A 69 -1.17 0.20 -12.39
CA THR A 69 -2.37 0.60 -11.64
C THR A 69 -2.84 -0.57 -10.80
N PHE A 70 -2.95 -0.35 -9.48
CA PHE A 70 -3.37 -1.37 -8.53
C PHE A 70 -4.85 -1.65 -8.80
N ARG A 71 -5.12 -2.51 -9.78
CA ARG A 71 -6.47 -2.84 -10.25
C ARG A 71 -7.13 -3.64 -9.15
N ILE A 72 -7.78 -2.94 -8.22
CA ILE A 72 -8.49 -3.51 -7.09
C ILE A 72 -9.57 -4.44 -7.65
N LYS A 73 -9.25 -5.73 -7.74
CA LYS A 73 -10.26 -6.77 -7.86
C LYS A 73 -11.01 -6.76 -6.53
N GLN A 74 -12.12 -6.03 -6.47
CA GLN A 74 -13.15 -6.21 -5.46
C GLN A 74 -13.57 -7.68 -5.50
N THR A 75 -12.95 -8.48 -4.65
CA THR A 75 -13.24 -9.91 -4.54
C THR A 75 -14.46 -10.02 -3.64
N ALA A 76 -15.63 -10.12 -4.27
CA ALA A 76 -16.92 -10.26 -3.60
C ALA A 76 -16.81 -11.23 -2.42
N ARG A 77 -17.20 -10.77 -1.22
CA ARG A 77 -16.90 -11.42 0.08
C ARG A 77 -17.65 -12.74 0.28
N ARG A 78 -17.27 -13.79 -0.46
CA ARG A 78 -17.65 -15.18 -0.16
C ARG A 78 -16.72 -15.73 0.92
N ALA A 79 -17.21 -15.74 2.15
CA ALA A 79 -16.47 -16.24 3.30
C ALA A 79 -16.07 -17.73 3.13
N ILE A 80 -14.78 -17.98 2.94
CA ILE A 80 -14.19 -19.32 2.97
C ILE A 80 -13.37 -19.45 4.26
N GLY A 81 -13.97 -20.06 5.28
CA GLY A 81 -13.26 -20.40 6.51
C GLY A 81 -12.21 -21.49 6.22
N LYS A 82 -10.93 -21.11 6.24
CA LYS A 82 -9.81 -22.07 6.19
C LYS A 82 -9.51 -22.59 7.59
N ALA A 83 -10.17 -23.69 7.97
CA ALA A 83 -9.61 -24.56 9.01
C ALA A 83 -8.27 -25.14 8.51
N ARG A 84 -7.22 -25.11 9.34
CA ARG A 84 -5.91 -25.71 9.05
C ARG A 84 -5.69 -26.92 9.95
N GLY A 85 -5.32 -28.04 9.34
CA GLY A 85 -4.97 -29.30 10.00
C GLY A 85 -5.08 -30.45 9.00
N GLY A 86 -4.05 -31.27 8.77
CA GLY A 86 -2.67 -31.19 9.27
C GLY A 86 -1.83 -32.33 8.70
N GLY A 87 -0.54 -32.38 9.06
CA GLY A 87 0.29 -33.58 8.93
C GLY A 87 0.90 -33.89 7.55
N PHE A 88 2.20 -33.66 7.44
CA PHE A 88 3.14 -34.63 6.87
C PHE A 88 4.35 -34.66 7.82
N GLY A 89 4.84 -35.85 8.17
CA GLY A 89 5.90 -36.02 9.17
C GLY A 89 7.12 -36.75 8.62
N ARG A 90 8.26 -36.63 9.33
CA ARG A 90 9.42 -37.54 9.25
C ARG A 90 10.23 -37.49 10.56
N LEU A 91 11.05 -38.52 10.76
CA LEU A 91 11.68 -38.86 12.04
C LEU A 91 13.00 -38.10 12.31
N ARG A 92 13.27 -37.83 13.60
CA ARG A 92 14.53 -38.03 14.37
C ARG A 92 14.16 -37.76 15.84
N SER A 93 14.35 -38.66 16.81
CA SER A 93 15.59 -39.27 17.32
C SER A 93 16.50 -38.27 18.04
N THR A 94 16.56 -38.41 19.39
CA THR A 94 17.71 -38.15 20.30
C THR A 94 18.49 -36.82 20.14
N ARG A 95 18.75 -36.03 21.19
CA ARG A 95 19.49 -36.41 22.42
C ARG A 95 19.50 -35.24 23.45
N SER A 96 19.65 -35.57 24.73
CA SER A 96 20.10 -34.78 25.91
C SER A 96 20.00 -33.24 25.94
N LEU A 97 19.36 -32.71 27.00
CA LEU A 97 19.79 -31.48 27.68
C LEU A 97 19.61 -31.62 29.21
N GLU A 98 20.67 -31.21 29.94
CA GLU A 98 20.75 -30.94 31.37
C GLU A 98 21.60 -29.66 31.54
N PRO A 99 21.63 -28.98 32.70
CA PRO A 99 20.46 -28.42 33.39
C PRO A 99 20.70 -26.92 33.70
N LYS A 100 19.71 -26.24 34.33
CA LYS A 100 19.98 -25.00 35.08
C LYS A 100 19.26 -25.06 36.44
N THR A 101 19.89 -24.43 37.44
CA THR A 101 19.71 -24.74 38.86
C THR A 101 19.16 -23.57 39.69
N ARG A 102 18.70 -23.91 40.92
CA ARG A 102 18.36 -23.09 42.12
C ARG A 102 16.87 -23.11 42.51
N PRO A 103 16.57 -23.10 43.82
CA PRO A 103 17.23 -23.85 44.89
C PRO A 103 16.21 -24.63 45.76
N SER A 104 16.68 -25.29 46.82
CA SER A 104 15.94 -26.27 47.63
C SER A 104 15.30 -25.75 48.92
N GLY A 105 14.29 -26.50 49.36
CA GLY A 105 13.69 -26.62 50.69
C GLY A 105 12.55 -27.64 50.55
N GLU A 106 12.60 -28.87 51.07
CA GLU A 106 12.65 -29.28 52.50
C GLU A 106 11.38 -28.78 53.23
N GLU A 107 10.53 -29.64 53.84
CA GLU A 107 10.79 -30.95 54.46
C GLU A 107 9.56 -31.90 54.44
N SER A 108 9.80 -33.23 54.27
CA SER A 108 9.04 -34.37 54.84
C SER A 108 7.52 -34.60 54.58
N ASP A 109 6.92 -35.77 54.91
CA ASP A 109 7.21 -37.15 54.45
C ASP A 109 5.98 -38.08 54.72
N SER A 110 6.05 -39.35 54.32
CA SER A 110 5.15 -40.52 54.53
C SER A 110 3.83 -40.57 53.69
N PHE A 111 3.43 -41.61 52.92
CA PHE A 111 3.52 -43.10 52.99
C PHE A 111 2.27 -43.70 53.71
N HIS A 112 1.46 -44.64 53.18
CA HIS A 112 1.40 -45.40 51.90
C HIS A 112 -0.04 -45.94 51.68
N GLY A 113 -0.38 -46.46 50.50
CA GLY A 113 -1.62 -47.25 50.27
C GLY A 113 -1.99 -47.44 48.79
N SER A 114 -2.22 -48.68 48.33
CA SER A 114 -2.36 -49.03 46.90
C SER A 114 -3.63 -49.84 46.58
N SER A 115 -3.98 -49.91 45.29
CA SER A 115 -5.09 -50.67 44.67
C SER A 115 -6.53 -50.25 45.06
N GLY A 116 -7.54 -50.48 44.20
CA GLY A 116 -7.51 -50.99 42.82
C GLY A 116 -8.91 -51.33 42.28
N ASP A 117 -8.98 -51.43 40.96
CA ASP A 117 -9.88 -52.27 40.14
C ASP A 117 -11.41 -51.98 40.00
N GLU A 118 -11.75 -51.66 38.74
CA GLU A 118 -12.91 -52.08 37.91
C GLU A 118 -14.40 -51.76 38.25
N GLU A 119 -14.92 -50.78 37.48
CA GLU A 119 -16.03 -50.90 36.51
C GLU A 119 -17.37 -51.65 36.79
N PHE A 120 -18.46 -50.86 36.76
CA PHE A 120 -19.81 -51.18 36.22
C PHE A 120 -20.66 -52.30 36.91
N PRO A 121 -21.95 -52.52 36.56
CA PRO A 121 -22.85 -51.79 35.64
C PRO A 121 -24.18 -51.29 36.28
N VAL A 122 -25.01 -50.62 35.47
CA VAL A 122 -26.43 -50.30 35.78
C VAL A 122 -27.32 -51.56 35.66
N PRO A 123 -28.49 -51.60 36.32
CA PRO A 123 -29.72 -51.56 35.51
C PRO A 123 -30.89 -50.76 36.11
N ASN A 124 -31.90 -50.53 35.26
CA ASN A 124 -33.13 -49.74 35.49
C ASN A 124 -34.35 -50.67 35.48
N HIS A 125 -35.42 -50.41 36.25
CA HIS A 125 -36.83 -50.64 35.80
C HIS A 125 -37.95 -50.17 36.77
N GLY A 126 -38.78 -49.22 36.32
CA GLY A 126 -40.23 -49.11 36.65
C GLY A 126 -40.67 -48.60 38.04
N SER A 127 -41.95 -48.28 38.28
CA SER A 127 -43.07 -47.97 37.35
C SER A 127 -44.24 -47.23 38.06
N LYS A 128 -45.21 -46.70 37.27
CA LYS A 128 -46.62 -46.40 37.64
C LYS A 128 -46.95 -45.30 38.69
N ARG A 129 -47.06 -44.06 38.16
CA ARG A 129 -48.13 -43.05 38.38
C ARG A 129 -49.31 -43.39 39.32
N MET A 130 -49.60 -42.51 40.28
CA MET A 130 -50.97 -42.23 40.77
C MET A 130 -51.16 -40.75 41.13
N LYS A 131 -52.41 -40.29 41.31
CA LYS A 131 -52.80 -38.93 41.76
C LYS A 131 -53.61 -39.04 43.06
N ILE A 132 -53.57 -38.03 43.94
CA ILE A 132 -54.75 -37.36 44.56
C ILE A 132 -54.33 -36.12 45.39
N SER A 133 -55.33 -35.39 45.90
CA SER A 133 -55.37 -33.99 46.34
C SER A 133 -54.59 -33.55 47.61
N ARG A 134 -54.39 -32.22 47.73
CA ARG A 134 -54.59 -31.30 48.89
C ARG A 134 -54.34 -31.86 50.31
N ASN A 135 -53.68 -31.13 51.23
CA ASN A 135 -54.02 -29.75 51.60
C ASN A 135 -52.84 -28.95 52.22
N SER A 136 -53.06 -27.66 52.53
CA SER A 136 -52.05 -26.72 53.05
C SER A 136 -51.59 -26.95 54.49
N GLN A 137 -50.35 -26.52 54.78
CA GLN A 137 -50.03 -25.81 56.03
C GLN A 137 -48.98 -24.70 55.78
N LYS A 138 -48.93 -23.70 56.68
CA LYS A 138 -48.19 -22.43 56.48
C LYS A 138 -46.79 -22.48 57.12
N GLY A 139 -45.73 -22.29 56.33
CA GLY A 139 -44.40 -21.92 56.81
C GLY A 139 -44.08 -20.47 56.48
N LYS A 140 -43.80 -19.62 57.49
CA LYS A 140 -43.43 -18.20 57.26
C LYS A 140 -41.94 -18.06 56.92
N GLY A 141 -41.60 -18.05 55.63
CA GLY A 141 -40.25 -17.71 55.13
C GLY A 141 -40.13 -16.22 54.82
N LYS A 142 -39.06 -15.57 55.32
CA LYS A 142 -38.84 -14.11 55.20
C LYS A 142 -38.79 -13.66 53.73
N ALA A 143 -39.39 -12.50 53.43
CA ALA A 143 -39.41 -11.95 52.08
C ALA A 143 -38.01 -11.46 51.66
N ALA A 144 -37.38 -12.16 50.70
CA ALA A 144 -36.35 -11.55 49.87
C ALA A 144 -37.02 -10.47 49.00
N VAL A 145 -36.52 -9.23 49.04
CA VAL A 145 -37.04 -8.15 48.21
C VAL A 145 -36.70 -8.46 46.75
N SER A 146 -37.67 -9.02 46.03
CA SER A 146 -37.59 -9.19 44.59
C SER A 146 -37.46 -7.80 43.96
N GLY A 147 -36.23 -7.46 43.57
CA GLY A 147 -35.90 -6.19 42.93
C GLY A 147 -36.76 -6.05 41.69
N LYS A 148 -37.80 -5.20 41.78
CA LYS A 148 -38.86 -5.06 40.78
C LYS A 148 -38.25 -4.55 39.47
N ARG A 149 -37.80 -5.49 38.62
CA ARG A 149 -37.17 -5.23 37.33
C ARG A 149 -38.07 -4.24 36.58
N ARG A 150 -37.61 -3.00 36.45
CA ARG A 150 -38.29 -1.98 35.65
C ARG A 150 -38.28 -2.48 34.21
N GLY A 151 -39.40 -3.07 33.78
CA GLY A 151 -39.58 -3.49 32.41
C GLY A 151 -39.29 -2.30 31.51
N GLY A 152 -38.26 -2.41 30.66
CA GLY A 152 -37.95 -1.36 29.70
C GLY A 152 -39.17 -1.11 28.81
N LYS A 153 -39.29 0.08 28.20
CA LYS A 153 -40.49 0.52 27.45
C LYS A 153 -40.99 -0.47 26.37
N LEU A 154 -40.16 -1.43 25.95
CA LEU A 154 -40.46 -2.51 25.00
C LEU A 154 -41.12 -3.76 25.62
N SER A 155 -41.19 -3.92 26.96
CA SER A 155 -41.82 -5.09 27.60
C SER A 155 -43.35 -5.16 27.42
N LEU A 156 -43.94 -4.11 26.84
CA LEU A 156 -45.35 -4.07 26.43
C LEU A 156 -45.57 -4.68 25.03
N LEU A 157 -44.54 -4.79 24.19
CA LEU A 157 -44.68 -5.26 22.80
C LEU A 157 -45.33 -6.66 22.71
N PRO A 158 -44.94 -7.68 23.51
CA PRO A 158 -45.58 -9.01 23.46
C PRO A 158 -47.04 -9.04 23.94
N ASN A 159 -47.53 -7.95 24.53
CA ASN A 159 -48.88 -7.83 25.09
C ASN A 159 -49.78 -6.88 24.25
N MET A 160 -49.31 -6.43 23.08
CA MET A 160 -50.13 -5.62 22.16
C MET A 160 -51.15 -6.50 21.40
N PRO A 161 -52.29 -5.92 20.95
CA PRO A 161 -53.21 -6.61 20.05
C PRO A 161 -52.52 -7.12 18.79
N LEU A 162 -52.97 -8.28 18.29
CA LEU A 162 -52.35 -8.95 17.15
C LEU A 162 -52.35 -8.07 15.88
N ASP A 163 -53.36 -7.24 15.67
CA ASP A 163 -53.45 -6.37 14.49
C ASP A 163 -52.37 -5.30 14.47
N ILE A 164 -52.04 -4.74 15.65
CA ILE A 164 -50.94 -3.78 15.82
C ILE A 164 -49.59 -4.49 15.62
N LEU A 165 -49.44 -5.70 16.16
CA LEU A 165 -48.24 -6.51 15.94
C LEU A 165 -48.04 -6.88 14.47
N PHE A 166 -49.09 -7.34 13.78
CA PHE A 166 -49.06 -7.68 12.37
C PHE A 166 -48.78 -6.45 11.50
N SER A 167 -49.35 -5.29 11.83
CA SER A 167 -49.02 -4.02 11.19
C SER A 167 -47.52 -3.69 11.33
N VAL A 168 -46.99 -3.65 12.56
CA VAL A 168 -45.55 -3.40 12.82
C VAL A 168 -44.66 -4.43 12.12
N PHE A 169 -45.02 -5.71 12.17
CA PHE A 169 -44.25 -6.78 11.53
C PHE A 169 -44.26 -6.68 10.00
N SER A 170 -45.32 -6.15 9.38
CA SER A 170 -45.36 -5.99 7.92
C SER A 170 -44.33 -4.99 7.36
N PHE A 171 -43.83 -4.07 8.20
CA PHE A 171 -42.75 -3.13 7.86
C PHE A 171 -41.33 -3.64 8.19
N LEU A 172 -41.17 -4.84 8.78
CA LEU A 172 -39.86 -5.34 9.19
C LEU A 172 -39.14 -6.09 8.05
N PRO A 173 -37.81 -5.87 7.87
CA PRO A 173 -37.05 -6.60 6.87
C PRO A 173 -36.95 -8.11 7.20
N PRO A 174 -36.73 -8.99 6.22
CA PRO A 174 -36.87 -10.45 6.40
C PRO A 174 -35.96 -11.01 7.49
N LYS A 175 -34.73 -10.46 7.62
CA LYS A 175 -33.77 -10.83 8.66
C LYS A 175 -34.28 -10.48 10.07
N ALA A 176 -35.01 -9.38 10.24
CA ALA A 176 -35.61 -8.98 11.52
C ALA A 176 -36.81 -9.87 11.87
N LEU A 177 -37.69 -10.16 10.90
CA LEU A 177 -38.79 -11.12 11.08
C LEU A 177 -38.28 -12.51 11.50
N LEU A 178 -37.26 -13.03 10.81
CA LEU A 178 -36.62 -14.30 11.15
C LEU A 178 -35.95 -14.26 12.53
N ALA A 179 -35.35 -13.14 12.93
CA ALA A 179 -34.80 -12.97 14.28
C ALA A 179 -35.90 -12.95 15.36
N LEU A 180 -37.05 -12.33 15.11
CA LEU A 180 -38.19 -12.32 16.05
C LEU A 180 -38.70 -13.74 16.36
N THR A 181 -38.70 -14.66 15.39
CA THR A 181 -39.04 -16.09 15.61
C THR A 181 -38.06 -16.85 16.52
N ARG A 182 -36.95 -16.22 16.93
CA ARG A 182 -35.89 -16.83 17.76
C ARG A 182 -35.79 -16.26 19.16
N VAL A 183 -36.07 -14.96 19.33
CA VAL A 183 -35.85 -14.24 20.60
C VAL A 183 -37.05 -14.29 21.56
N ASN A 184 -38.23 -14.73 21.11
CA ASN A 184 -39.42 -14.86 21.96
C ASN A 184 -40.31 -16.01 21.47
N HIS A 185 -40.78 -16.85 22.41
CA HIS A 185 -41.69 -17.96 22.12
C HIS A 185 -43.04 -17.46 21.58
N LEU A 186 -43.60 -16.38 22.15
CA LEU A 186 -44.87 -15.80 21.69
C LEU A 186 -44.75 -15.33 20.24
N PHE A 187 -43.72 -14.55 19.91
CA PHE A 187 -43.51 -14.10 18.53
C PHE A 187 -43.22 -15.26 17.57
N ARG A 188 -42.57 -16.34 18.03
CA ARG A 188 -42.39 -17.56 17.23
C ARG A 188 -43.73 -18.22 16.90
N ASP A 189 -44.57 -18.48 17.90
CA ASP A 189 -45.87 -19.13 17.71
C ASP A 189 -46.79 -18.26 16.84
N THR A 190 -46.84 -16.96 17.13
CA THR A 190 -47.60 -15.97 16.36
C THR A 190 -47.15 -15.89 14.91
N LEU A 191 -45.84 -15.70 14.64
CA LEU A 191 -45.31 -15.51 13.28
C LEU A 191 -45.29 -16.80 12.43
N LEU A 192 -45.23 -17.98 13.06
CA LEU A 192 -45.30 -19.28 12.37
C LEU A 192 -46.73 -19.88 12.32
N SER A 193 -47.74 -19.15 12.85
CA SER A 193 -49.14 -19.55 12.74
C SER A 193 -49.68 -19.44 11.31
N LYS A 194 -50.89 -19.97 11.07
CA LYS A 194 -51.60 -19.73 9.80
C LYS A 194 -52.09 -18.27 9.67
N ASN A 195 -52.23 -17.55 10.78
CA ASN A 195 -52.85 -16.22 10.82
C ASN A 195 -51.87 -15.11 10.38
N SER A 196 -50.56 -15.37 10.46
CA SER A 196 -49.48 -14.45 10.07
C SER A 196 -48.99 -14.64 8.62
N VAL A 197 -49.59 -15.57 7.85
CA VAL A 197 -49.13 -15.92 6.49
C VAL A 197 -49.14 -14.72 5.54
N SER A 198 -50.08 -13.78 5.72
CA SER A 198 -50.14 -12.51 4.99
C SER A 198 -48.88 -11.66 5.11
N ILE A 199 -48.21 -11.65 6.27
CA ILE A 199 -46.95 -10.92 6.50
C ILE A 199 -45.84 -11.48 5.59
N TRP A 200 -45.74 -12.81 5.52
CA TRP A 200 -44.73 -13.48 4.70
C TRP A 200 -45.03 -13.36 3.19
N ILE A 201 -46.30 -13.41 2.77
CA ILE A 201 -46.73 -13.13 1.40
C ILE A 201 -46.38 -11.68 1.01
N ASN A 202 -46.66 -10.71 1.87
CA ASN A 202 -46.38 -9.29 1.59
C ASN A 202 -44.87 -9.03 1.51
N MET A 203 -44.08 -9.64 2.40
CA MET A 203 -42.62 -9.64 2.32
C MET A 203 -42.13 -10.26 1.00
N ARG A 204 -42.64 -11.45 0.61
CA ARG A 204 -42.30 -12.10 -0.66
C ARG A 204 -42.57 -11.18 -1.85
N LYS A 205 -43.75 -10.55 -1.91
CA LYS A 205 -44.13 -9.60 -2.96
C LYS A 205 -43.20 -8.37 -3.00
N TYR A 206 -42.91 -7.76 -1.85
CA TYR A 206 -42.03 -6.60 -1.74
C TYR A 206 -40.61 -6.89 -2.29
N TYR A 207 -40.02 -8.02 -1.92
CA TYR A 207 -38.71 -8.44 -2.43
C TYR A 207 -38.76 -9.10 -3.82
N ASN A 208 -39.94 -9.13 -4.47
CA ASN A 208 -40.18 -9.77 -5.78
C ASN A 208 -39.68 -11.22 -5.83
N VAL A 209 -39.80 -11.92 -4.71
CA VAL A 209 -39.34 -13.30 -4.51
C VAL A 209 -40.30 -14.28 -5.21
N PRO A 210 -39.80 -15.29 -5.95
CA PRO A 210 -40.64 -16.33 -6.54
C PRO A 210 -41.51 -17.05 -5.51
N GLU A 211 -42.69 -17.49 -5.92
CA GLU A 211 -43.60 -18.29 -5.09
C GLU A 211 -42.95 -19.64 -4.72
N PRO A 212 -43.01 -20.12 -3.46
CA PRO A 212 -42.46 -21.43 -3.12
C PRO A 212 -43.23 -22.57 -3.78
N LEU A 213 -42.52 -23.65 -4.14
CA LEU A 213 -43.11 -24.84 -4.76
C LEU A 213 -43.73 -25.79 -3.70
N ASP A 214 -42.92 -26.28 -2.76
CA ASP A 214 -43.33 -27.28 -1.75
C ASP A 214 -43.16 -26.79 -0.29
N LEU A 215 -42.60 -25.59 -0.09
CA LEU A 215 -42.35 -25.00 1.22
C LEU A 215 -43.42 -23.98 1.62
N SER A 216 -43.72 -23.89 2.92
CA SER A 216 -44.54 -22.78 3.43
C SER A 216 -43.76 -21.45 3.39
N GLU A 217 -44.47 -20.34 3.26
CA GLU A 217 -43.87 -18.99 3.18
C GLU A 217 -42.83 -18.68 4.28
N PRO A 218 -43.01 -19.05 5.57
CA PRO A 218 -41.96 -18.85 6.58
C PRO A 218 -40.73 -19.74 6.38
N GLN A 219 -40.89 -20.96 5.86
CA GLN A 219 -39.78 -21.84 5.51
C GLN A 219 -39.02 -21.32 4.28
N TRP A 220 -39.74 -20.78 3.30
CA TRP A 220 -39.17 -20.16 2.10
C TRP A 220 -38.39 -18.89 2.45
N ALA A 221 -38.98 -17.99 3.24
CA ALA A 221 -38.30 -16.82 3.79
C ALA A 221 -37.02 -17.22 4.55
N ARG A 222 -37.08 -18.31 5.34
CA ARG A 222 -35.91 -18.87 6.01
C ARG A 222 -34.87 -19.43 5.05
N LEU A 223 -35.26 -20.08 3.96
CA LEU A 223 -34.30 -20.54 2.95
C LEU A 223 -33.52 -19.35 2.38
N LEU A 224 -34.23 -18.30 1.97
CA LEU A 224 -33.66 -17.16 1.24
C LEU A 224 -32.88 -16.18 2.13
N PHE A 225 -33.42 -15.79 3.30
CA PHE A 225 -32.91 -14.65 4.07
C PHE A 225 -32.24 -14.99 5.41
N ASP A 226 -32.28 -16.24 5.86
CA ASP A 226 -31.58 -16.70 7.08
C ASP A 226 -30.05 -16.69 6.91
N SER A 227 -29.37 -16.74 8.05
CA SER A 227 -27.95 -17.02 8.19
C SER A 227 -27.49 -18.22 7.34
N SER A 228 -26.25 -18.15 6.83
CA SER A 228 -25.65 -19.14 5.92
C SER A 228 -25.19 -20.44 6.61
N HIS A 229 -26.00 -20.95 7.54
CA HIS A 229 -25.75 -22.22 8.23
C HIS A 229 -26.33 -23.41 7.46
N CYS A 230 -25.60 -24.53 7.46
CA CYS A 230 -26.05 -25.78 6.86
C CYS A 230 -27.22 -26.36 7.67
N GLN A 231 -28.36 -26.58 7.03
CA GLN A 231 -29.55 -27.15 7.67
C GLN A 231 -29.39 -28.64 8.05
N VAL A 232 -28.29 -29.28 7.62
CA VAL A 232 -27.97 -30.68 7.95
C VAL A 232 -26.97 -30.78 9.12
N CYS A 233 -25.94 -29.94 9.18
CA CYS A 233 -24.84 -30.06 10.15
C CYS A 233 -24.43 -28.75 10.85
N GLY A 234 -25.23 -27.69 10.73
CA GLY A 234 -25.02 -26.40 11.42
C GLY A 234 -23.89 -25.52 10.91
N VAL A 235 -22.87 -26.05 10.21
CA VAL A 235 -21.69 -25.27 9.80
C VAL A 235 -22.03 -24.06 8.92
N SER A 236 -21.34 -22.94 9.13
CA SER A 236 -21.50 -21.71 8.35
C SER A 236 -20.90 -21.82 6.94
N GLY A 237 -21.25 -20.88 6.06
CA GLY A 237 -20.82 -20.89 4.65
C GLY A 237 -21.63 -21.84 3.74
N ALA A 238 -22.81 -22.27 4.18
CA ALA A 238 -23.75 -23.03 3.36
C ALA A 238 -24.49 -22.12 2.35
N THR A 239 -24.52 -22.58 1.10
CA THR A 239 -25.25 -21.99 -0.01
C THR A 239 -26.67 -22.53 -0.08
N ILE A 240 -27.55 -21.82 -0.79
CA ILE A 240 -28.89 -22.32 -1.12
C ILE A 240 -28.75 -23.32 -2.27
N ASP A 241 -29.36 -24.49 -2.12
CA ASP A 241 -29.64 -25.45 -3.18
C ASP A 241 -31.15 -25.46 -3.40
N PHE A 242 -31.60 -25.01 -4.58
CA PHE A 242 -33.02 -24.90 -4.90
C PHE A 242 -33.66 -26.23 -5.32
N ILE A 243 -32.86 -27.21 -5.75
CA ILE A 243 -33.35 -28.56 -6.06
C ILE A 243 -33.66 -29.32 -4.76
N LEU A 244 -32.77 -29.21 -3.77
CA LEU A 244 -32.99 -29.76 -2.42
C LEU A 244 -33.87 -28.85 -1.54
N GLN A 245 -34.22 -27.66 -2.03
CA GLN A 245 -34.92 -26.58 -1.32
C GLN A 245 -34.34 -26.29 0.08
N ARG A 246 -33.00 -26.36 0.22
CA ARG A 246 -32.28 -26.34 1.51
C ARG A 246 -30.97 -25.55 1.45
N ARG A 247 -30.55 -25.00 2.60
CA ARG A 247 -29.16 -24.52 2.78
C ARG A 247 -28.25 -25.69 3.14
N ILE A 248 -27.27 -25.97 2.30
CA ILE A 248 -26.40 -27.14 2.45
C ILE A 248 -24.94 -26.78 2.14
N CYS A 249 -24.00 -27.38 2.87
CA CYS A 249 -22.57 -27.17 2.65
C CYS A 249 -21.97 -28.24 1.72
N ARG A 250 -20.81 -27.94 1.13
CA ARG A 250 -20.05 -28.88 0.25
C ARG A 250 -19.61 -30.16 0.97
N GLY A 251 -19.62 -30.20 2.30
CA GLY A 251 -19.47 -31.42 3.08
C GLY A 251 -20.69 -32.33 2.90
N CYS A 252 -21.88 -31.82 3.26
CA CYS A 252 -23.12 -32.58 3.21
C CYS A 252 -23.57 -32.97 1.79
N ILE A 253 -23.35 -32.15 0.75
CA ILE A 253 -23.64 -32.58 -0.64
C ILE A 253 -22.81 -33.82 -1.01
N ARG A 254 -21.50 -33.82 -0.67
CA ARG A 254 -20.60 -34.94 -1.00
C ARG A 254 -20.80 -36.17 -0.10
N HIS A 255 -21.27 -35.97 1.13
CA HIS A 255 -21.52 -37.07 2.07
C HIS A 255 -22.89 -37.71 1.82
N ASN A 256 -23.93 -36.92 1.59
CA ASN A 256 -25.32 -37.38 1.39
C ASN A 256 -25.68 -37.63 -0.08
N GLY A 257 -24.77 -37.34 -1.00
CA GLY A 257 -24.97 -37.48 -2.44
C GLY A 257 -24.04 -38.52 -3.08
N VAL A 258 -24.54 -39.16 -4.13
CA VAL A 258 -23.86 -40.17 -4.94
C VAL A 258 -23.44 -39.53 -6.27
N PRO A 259 -22.15 -39.46 -6.60
CA PRO A 259 -21.71 -39.02 -7.92
C PRO A 259 -21.95 -40.13 -8.95
N MET A 260 -22.27 -39.75 -10.20
CA MET A 260 -22.58 -40.67 -11.31
C MET A 260 -21.71 -41.95 -11.34
N GLY A 261 -20.38 -41.79 -11.36
CA GLY A 261 -19.42 -42.91 -11.42
C GLY A 261 -19.34 -43.82 -10.18
N LYS A 262 -20.10 -43.53 -9.11
CA LYS A 262 -20.26 -44.41 -7.94
C LYS A 262 -21.66 -45.03 -7.84
N PHE A 263 -22.60 -44.68 -8.73
CA PHE A 263 -23.97 -45.19 -8.63
C PHE A 263 -24.02 -46.72 -8.60
N LYS A 264 -23.29 -47.42 -9.49
CA LYS A 264 -23.26 -48.88 -9.52
C LYS A 264 -22.49 -49.54 -8.38
N SER A 265 -21.62 -48.83 -7.65
CA SER A 265 -20.96 -49.37 -6.46
C SER A 265 -21.77 -49.15 -5.18
N GLU A 266 -22.61 -48.11 -5.12
CA GLU A 266 -23.52 -47.87 -3.99
C GLU A 266 -24.90 -48.54 -4.16
N PHE A 267 -25.35 -48.75 -5.40
CA PHE A 267 -26.60 -49.45 -5.75
C PHE A 267 -26.39 -50.49 -6.86
N PRO A 268 -25.73 -51.65 -6.60
CA PRO A 268 -25.39 -52.63 -7.64
C PRO A 268 -26.58 -53.15 -8.44
N PHE A 269 -27.67 -53.48 -7.73
CA PHE A 269 -28.89 -54.07 -8.28
C PHE A 269 -29.85 -53.06 -8.93
N ALA A 270 -29.62 -51.75 -8.78
CA ALA A 270 -30.48 -50.73 -9.37
C ALA A 270 -30.10 -50.44 -10.82
N ASP A 271 -31.10 -50.22 -11.67
CA ASP A 271 -30.87 -49.83 -13.06
C ASP A 271 -30.44 -48.35 -13.15
N PRO A 272 -29.40 -47.99 -13.94
CA PRO A 272 -28.94 -46.59 -14.05
C PRO A 272 -29.99 -45.59 -14.53
N SER A 273 -31.06 -46.02 -15.22
CA SER A 273 -32.15 -45.12 -15.64
C SER A 273 -32.86 -44.42 -14.48
N VAL A 274 -32.77 -44.92 -13.23
CA VAL A 274 -33.35 -44.22 -12.07
C VAL A 274 -32.75 -42.83 -11.85
N LEU A 275 -31.54 -42.58 -12.34
CA LEU A 275 -30.86 -41.30 -12.27
C LEU A 275 -31.58 -40.20 -13.07
N GLN A 276 -32.41 -40.54 -14.08
CA GLN A 276 -33.22 -39.54 -14.78
C GLN A 276 -34.45 -39.06 -13.97
N TYR A 277 -34.75 -39.73 -12.83
CA TYR A 277 -35.84 -39.36 -11.93
C TYR A 277 -35.38 -38.55 -10.71
N VAL A 278 -34.07 -38.31 -10.56
CA VAL A 278 -33.47 -37.42 -9.53
C VAL A 278 -32.67 -36.34 -10.23
N ILE A 279 -32.98 -35.07 -9.95
CA ILE A 279 -32.15 -33.95 -10.40
C ILE A 279 -30.92 -33.89 -9.46
N PRO A 280 -29.68 -33.89 -9.99
CA PRO A 280 -28.50 -33.86 -9.14
C PRO A 280 -28.11 -32.43 -8.72
N SER A 281 -27.54 -32.31 -7.52
CA SER A 281 -26.99 -31.07 -6.98
C SER A 281 -25.54 -30.84 -7.40
N PRO A 282 -25.12 -29.60 -7.71
CA PRO A 282 -23.72 -29.27 -7.97
C PRO A 282 -22.90 -29.25 -6.67
N GLY A 283 -21.76 -29.96 -6.64
CA GLY A 283 -20.84 -29.97 -5.48
C GLY A 283 -20.09 -28.66 -5.18
N TYR A 284 -20.42 -27.59 -5.93
CA TYR A 284 -19.84 -26.24 -5.96
C TYR A 284 -18.31 -26.15 -6.16
N GLY A 285 -17.89 -25.65 -7.32
CA GLY A 285 -16.52 -25.18 -7.58
C GLY A 285 -16.03 -25.46 -9.00
N GLY A 286 -15.44 -24.44 -9.65
CA GLY A 286 -14.92 -24.53 -11.02
C GLY A 286 -15.98 -24.33 -12.10
N HIS A 287 -15.53 -24.19 -13.36
CA HIS A 287 -16.40 -24.00 -14.53
C HIS A 287 -17.23 -25.25 -14.91
N ASN A 288 -16.93 -26.41 -14.33
CA ASN A 288 -17.69 -27.64 -14.53
C ASN A 288 -17.79 -28.41 -13.19
N PRO A 289 -18.78 -28.09 -12.32
CA PRO A 289 -18.89 -28.69 -10.99
C PRO A 289 -19.37 -30.14 -11.08
N ARG A 290 -18.73 -31.05 -10.32
CA ARG A 290 -19.20 -32.43 -10.20
C ARG A 290 -20.61 -32.48 -9.61
N MET A 291 -21.48 -33.25 -10.26
CA MET A 291 -22.88 -33.43 -9.89
C MET A 291 -23.08 -34.62 -8.95
N TYR A 292 -23.98 -34.46 -7.98
CA TYR A 292 -24.27 -35.44 -6.91
C TYR A 292 -25.78 -35.67 -6.80
N TYR A 293 -26.21 -36.90 -7.02
CA TYR A 293 -27.61 -37.32 -6.83
C TYR A 293 -27.87 -37.57 -5.35
N ASN A 294 -28.96 -37.02 -4.80
CA ASN A 294 -29.28 -37.20 -3.38
C ASN A 294 -29.53 -38.69 -3.05
N ARG A 295 -28.81 -39.25 -2.06
CA ARG A 295 -28.87 -40.70 -1.76
C ARG A 295 -30.23 -41.12 -1.21
N SER A 296 -30.87 -40.31 -0.37
CA SER A 296 -32.23 -40.58 0.13
C SER A 296 -33.28 -40.53 -0.98
N ASP A 297 -33.17 -39.59 -1.93
CA ASP A 297 -34.10 -39.52 -3.07
C ASP A 297 -33.92 -40.72 -4.01
N LEU A 298 -32.66 -41.12 -4.29
CA LEU A 298 -32.36 -42.33 -5.05
C LEU A 298 -32.92 -43.58 -4.36
N GLN A 299 -32.66 -43.74 -3.06
CA GLN A 299 -33.15 -44.89 -2.30
C GLN A 299 -34.68 -44.95 -2.32
N ALA A 300 -35.35 -43.82 -2.07
CA ALA A 300 -36.81 -43.73 -2.13
C ALA A 300 -37.35 -44.11 -3.52
N ILE A 301 -36.78 -43.58 -4.61
CA ILE A 301 -37.21 -43.89 -5.99
C ILE A 301 -36.92 -45.34 -6.37
N ILE A 302 -35.79 -45.92 -5.96
CA ILE A 302 -35.46 -47.33 -6.20
C ILE A 302 -36.49 -48.23 -5.50
N SER A 303 -36.84 -47.94 -4.24
CA SER A 303 -37.89 -48.65 -3.51
C SER A 303 -39.28 -48.45 -4.12
N ASP A 304 -39.65 -47.23 -4.52
CA ASP A 304 -40.96 -46.97 -5.13
C ASP A 304 -41.11 -47.63 -6.51
N LEU A 305 -40.01 -47.83 -7.24
CA LEU A 305 -39.98 -48.53 -8.54
C LEU A 305 -39.86 -50.06 -8.42
N SER A 306 -39.40 -50.61 -7.29
CA SER A 306 -39.31 -52.07 -7.11
C SER A 306 -40.68 -52.72 -6.90
N TRP A 307 -41.64 -52.00 -6.30
CA TRP A 307 -43.00 -52.48 -6.06
C TRP A 307 -44.03 -52.05 -7.11
N ARG A 308 -43.61 -51.38 -8.19
CA ARG A 308 -44.49 -50.88 -9.26
C ARG A 308 -44.15 -51.54 -10.59
N HIS A 309 -45.15 -52.15 -11.22
CA HIS A 309 -45.04 -52.82 -12.52
C HIS A 309 -46.07 -52.28 -13.52
N GLY A 310 -45.84 -52.50 -14.82
CA GLY A 310 -46.75 -52.09 -15.90
C GLY A 310 -47.17 -50.61 -15.84
N SER A 311 -48.45 -50.35 -16.09
CA SER A 311 -49.05 -49.01 -16.11
C SER A 311 -48.84 -48.22 -14.81
N ALA A 312 -48.83 -48.88 -13.64
CA ALA A 312 -48.58 -48.21 -12.36
C ALA A 312 -47.16 -47.62 -12.26
N ARG A 313 -46.17 -48.26 -12.90
CA ARG A 313 -44.79 -47.76 -13.01
C ARG A 313 -44.71 -46.59 -14.00
N GLU A 314 -45.38 -46.68 -15.14
CA GLU A 314 -45.43 -45.58 -16.11
C GLU A 314 -46.09 -44.32 -15.55
N ILE A 315 -47.21 -44.46 -14.85
CA ILE A 315 -47.93 -43.34 -14.23
C ILE A 315 -47.03 -42.64 -13.20
N TYR A 316 -46.28 -43.40 -12.40
CA TYR A 316 -45.29 -42.85 -11.47
C TYR A 316 -44.18 -42.10 -12.22
N ILE A 317 -43.57 -42.69 -13.24
CA ILE A 317 -42.51 -42.08 -14.05
C ILE A 317 -42.99 -40.77 -14.70
N LYS A 318 -44.15 -40.79 -15.36
CA LYS A 318 -44.78 -39.62 -16.01
C LYS A 318 -45.01 -38.49 -14.99
N LYS A 319 -45.53 -38.81 -13.78
CA LYS A 319 -45.71 -37.84 -12.69
C LYS A 319 -44.37 -37.29 -12.15
N ARG A 320 -43.36 -38.15 -11.94
CA ARG A 320 -42.06 -37.74 -11.40
C ARG A 320 -41.27 -36.88 -12.37
N LEU A 321 -41.29 -37.19 -13.67
CA LEU A 321 -40.67 -36.35 -14.70
C LEU A 321 -41.36 -34.97 -14.80
N ALA A 322 -42.70 -34.92 -14.72
CA ALA A 322 -43.44 -33.66 -14.71
C ALA A 322 -43.15 -32.81 -13.46
N TYR A 323 -43.01 -33.42 -12.28
CA TYR A 323 -42.57 -32.74 -11.06
C TYR A 323 -41.12 -32.24 -11.18
N ASN A 324 -40.21 -33.08 -11.67
CA ASN A 324 -38.81 -32.70 -11.86
C ASN A 324 -38.67 -31.49 -12.78
N LYS A 325 -39.42 -31.46 -13.90
CA LYS A 325 -39.43 -30.29 -14.78
C LYS A 325 -39.88 -29.03 -14.03
N LYS A 326 -41.01 -29.07 -13.29
CA LYS A 326 -41.48 -27.93 -12.49
C LYS A 326 -40.43 -27.46 -11.48
N LEU A 327 -39.71 -28.37 -10.83
CA LEU A 327 -38.66 -28.05 -9.87
C LEU A 327 -37.42 -27.43 -10.55
N GLN A 328 -37.06 -27.86 -11.76
CA GLN A 328 -35.98 -27.25 -12.55
C GLN A 328 -36.36 -25.85 -13.07
N ASP A 329 -37.57 -25.70 -13.60
CA ASP A 329 -38.11 -24.41 -14.06
C ASP A 329 -38.16 -23.40 -12.88
N HIS A 330 -38.65 -23.85 -11.71
CA HIS A 330 -38.71 -23.08 -10.47
C HIS A 330 -37.32 -22.70 -9.93
N ALA A 331 -36.40 -23.66 -9.85
CA ALA A 331 -35.03 -23.41 -9.39
C ALA A 331 -34.30 -22.40 -10.30
N THR A 332 -34.50 -22.49 -11.63
CA THR A 332 -33.93 -21.56 -12.61
C THR A 332 -34.41 -20.12 -12.37
N GLU A 333 -35.69 -19.92 -12.07
CA GLU A 333 -36.22 -18.59 -11.72
C GLU A 333 -35.70 -18.11 -10.35
N CYS A 334 -35.56 -19.00 -9.37
CA CYS A 334 -35.00 -18.67 -8.07
C CYS A 334 -33.51 -18.29 -8.11
N GLU A 335 -32.71 -18.93 -8.96
CA GLU A 335 -31.32 -18.56 -9.21
C GLU A 335 -31.21 -17.22 -9.95
N ARG A 336 -32.09 -16.99 -10.93
CA ARG A 336 -32.22 -15.69 -11.64
C ARG A 336 -32.59 -14.55 -10.70
N TRP A 337 -33.55 -14.76 -9.79
CA TRP A 337 -33.90 -13.81 -8.74
C TRP A 337 -32.71 -13.57 -7.80
N LEU A 338 -32.03 -14.63 -7.36
CA LEU A 338 -30.92 -14.53 -6.41
C LEU A 338 -29.73 -13.74 -6.97
N SER A 339 -29.45 -13.85 -8.27
CA SER A 339 -28.44 -13.03 -8.94
C SER A 339 -28.85 -11.55 -8.93
N LYS A 340 -30.04 -11.22 -9.45
CA LYS A 340 -30.57 -9.85 -9.50
C LYS A 340 -30.67 -9.19 -8.11
N HIS A 341 -30.99 -9.96 -7.08
CA HIS A 341 -31.05 -9.47 -5.70
C HIS A 341 -29.64 -9.21 -5.14
N ALA A 342 -28.65 -10.05 -5.44
CA ALA A 342 -27.26 -9.82 -5.07
C ALA A 342 -26.68 -8.58 -5.78
N GLU A 343 -26.86 -8.49 -7.10
CA GLU A 343 -26.46 -7.33 -7.93
C GLU A 343 -27.04 -6.02 -7.37
N ARG A 344 -28.35 -6.00 -7.06
CA ARG A 344 -28.99 -4.83 -6.44
C ARG A 344 -28.42 -4.50 -5.06
N THR A 345 -28.19 -5.52 -4.21
CA THR A 345 -27.64 -5.30 -2.86
C THR A 345 -26.21 -4.77 -2.91
N GLU A 346 -25.43 -5.19 -3.91
CA GLU A 346 -24.07 -4.69 -4.15
C GLU A 346 -24.11 -3.22 -4.61
N HIS A 347 -24.95 -2.88 -5.58
CA HIS A 347 -25.16 -1.50 -6.03
C HIS A 347 -25.72 -0.58 -4.93
N GLU A 348 -26.67 -1.05 -4.10
CA GLU A 348 -27.19 -0.32 -2.93
C GLU A 348 -26.07 -0.05 -1.90
N ALA A 349 -25.17 -1.00 -1.66
CA ALA A 349 -24.03 -0.82 -0.77
C ALA A 349 -22.96 0.13 -1.36
N GLU A 350 -22.68 0.06 -2.66
CA GLU A 350 -21.77 0.99 -3.34
C GLU A 350 -22.31 2.42 -3.34
N ALA A 351 -23.61 2.61 -3.61
CA ALA A 351 -24.28 3.91 -3.50
C ALA A 351 -24.24 4.46 -2.07
N ALA A 352 -24.44 3.62 -1.04
CA ALA A 352 -24.31 4.01 0.36
C ALA A 352 -22.87 4.41 0.74
N ILE A 353 -21.86 3.70 0.21
CA ILE A 353 -20.44 4.04 0.37
C ILE A 353 -20.11 5.37 -0.32
N ALA A 354 -20.62 5.61 -1.53
CA ALA A 354 -20.41 6.86 -2.26
C ALA A 354 -21.07 8.05 -1.54
N ALA A 355 -22.32 7.91 -1.09
CA ALA A 355 -23.01 8.93 -0.30
C ALA A 355 -22.31 9.22 1.04
N ARG A 356 -21.74 8.20 1.69
CA ARG A 356 -20.90 8.37 2.88
C ARG A 356 -19.60 9.11 2.57
N PHE A 357 -18.97 8.83 1.43
CA PHE A 357 -17.76 9.52 1.00
C PHE A 357 -18.02 11.01 0.70
N GLU A 358 -19.07 11.35 -0.04
CA GLU A 358 -19.43 12.75 -0.31
C GLU A 358 -19.81 13.51 0.98
N ALA A 359 -20.40 12.85 1.97
CA ALA A 359 -20.61 13.44 3.30
C ALA A 359 -19.29 13.70 4.08
N VAL A 360 -18.27 12.85 3.93
CA VAL A 360 -16.92 13.10 4.48
C VAL A 360 -16.25 14.24 3.74
N LYS A 361 -16.31 14.23 2.40
CA LYS A 361 -15.76 15.27 1.52
C LYS A 361 -16.36 16.65 1.81
N LYS A 362 -17.68 16.74 2.03
CA LYS A 362 -18.30 17.98 2.50
C LYS A 362 -17.68 18.47 3.81
N HIS A 363 -17.52 17.59 4.82
CA HIS A 363 -16.87 17.99 6.07
C HIS A 363 -15.38 18.36 5.92
N LEU A 364 -14.69 17.88 4.89
CA LEU A 364 -13.34 18.33 4.56
C LEU A 364 -13.35 19.73 3.92
N PHE A 365 -14.31 20.01 3.04
CA PHE A 365 -14.52 21.34 2.45
C PHE A 365 -14.97 22.37 3.50
N ASP A 366 -15.85 21.98 4.44
CA ASP A 366 -16.24 22.77 5.62
C ASP A 366 -15.03 23.10 6.54
N MET A 367 -13.88 22.43 6.35
CA MET A 367 -12.61 22.64 7.04
C MET A 367 -11.48 23.12 6.10
N GLY A 368 -11.81 23.64 4.92
CA GLY A 368 -10.87 24.27 3.99
C GLY A 368 -9.93 23.32 3.22
N TYR A 369 -10.20 22.01 3.17
CA TYR A 369 -9.41 21.07 2.36
C TYR A 369 -9.92 20.96 0.91
N SER A 370 -9.03 20.56 -0.01
CA SER A 370 -9.34 20.38 -1.44
C SER A 370 -10.01 19.03 -1.76
N ASP A 371 -10.57 18.88 -2.97
CA ASP A 371 -11.02 17.57 -3.47
C ASP A 371 -9.84 16.59 -3.58
N ARG A 372 -8.64 17.07 -3.94
CA ARG A 372 -7.41 16.25 -4.03
C ARG A 372 -7.07 15.63 -2.67
N ASP A 373 -7.19 16.39 -1.58
CA ASP A 373 -7.05 15.87 -0.22
C ASP A 373 -8.17 14.85 0.13
N ALA A 374 -9.41 15.13 -0.29
CA ALA A 374 -10.54 14.24 -0.05
C ALA A 374 -10.42 12.89 -0.79
N GLN A 375 -9.88 12.85 -2.02
CA GLN A 375 -9.71 11.57 -2.74
C GLN A 375 -8.73 10.61 -2.04
N VAL A 376 -7.73 11.12 -1.30
CA VAL A 376 -6.77 10.29 -0.51
C VAL A 376 -7.53 9.36 0.43
N VAL A 377 -8.52 9.88 1.15
CA VAL A 377 -9.19 9.17 2.24
C VAL A 377 -10.33 8.24 1.80
N LYS A 378 -10.65 8.23 0.50
CA LYS A 378 -11.75 7.47 -0.13
C LYS A 378 -11.72 5.98 0.16
N HIS A 379 -10.52 5.40 0.25
CA HIS A 379 -10.32 3.96 0.46
C HIS A 379 -10.12 3.56 1.94
N ILE A 380 -10.09 4.52 2.87
CA ILE A 380 -10.00 4.22 4.31
C ILE A 380 -11.22 3.42 4.74
N ARG A 381 -11.04 2.25 5.38
CA ARG A 381 -12.11 1.33 5.82
C ARG A 381 -13.17 1.96 6.76
N ALA A 382 -12.88 3.11 7.35
CA ALA A 382 -13.79 3.89 8.19
C ALA A 382 -14.67 4.89 7.38
N VAL A 383 -14.18 5.31 6.22
CA VAL A 383 -14.86 6.13 5.20
C VAL A 383 -15.65 5.22 4.26
N ALA A 384 -15.04 4.15 3.74
CA ALA A 384 -15.68 3.16 2.89
C ALA A 384 -16.57 2.17 3.68
N LYS A 385 -17.73 2.66 4.15
CA LYS A 385 -18.78 1.85 4.80
C LYS A 385 -20.16 2.10 4.19
N ASP A 386 -20.95 1.05 4.15
CA ASP A 386 -22.36 0.94 3.75
C ASP A 386 -23.35 1.55 4.75
N THR A 387 -22.94 2.58 5.52
CA THR A 387 -23.72 3.15 6.62
C THR A 387 -23.65 4.68 6.65
N PRO A 388 -24.76 5.42 6.84
CA PRO A 388 -24.76 6.88 6.83
C PRO A 388 -23.74 7.53 7.78
N LEU A 389 -23.17 8.67 7.38
CA LEU A 389 -22.26 9.44 8.22
C LEU A 389 -23.04 10.21 9.30
N THR A 390 -23.12 9.65 10.51
CA THR A 390 -23.67 10.36 11.68
C THR A 390 -22.60 11.26 12.31
N LYS A 391 -23.01 12.35 12.99
CA LYS A 391 -22.10 13.26 13.72
C LYS A 391 -21.14 12.52 14.67
N GLN A 392 -21.64 11.51 15.39
CA GLN A 392 -20.83 10.67 16.27
C GLN A 392 -19.81 9.82 15.48
N SER A 393 -20.23 9.23 14.35
CA SER A 393 -19.32 8.45 13.50
C SER A 393 -18.27 9.30 12.79
N TRP A 394 -18.58 10.57 12.50
CA TRP A 394 -17.60 11.54 11.99
C TRP A 394 -16.56 11.88 13.06
N ALA A 395 -17.01 12.23 14.27
CA ALA A 395 -16.11 12.50 15.39
C ALA A 395 -15.14 11.33 15.68
N SER A 396 -15.60 10.08 15.54
CA SER A 396 -14.76 8.90 15.74
C SER A 396 -13.77 8.57 14.60
N ILE A 397 -13.85 9.23 13.44
CA ILE A 397 -12.94 8.99 12.29
C ILE A 397 -12.13 10.22 11.87
N LYS A 398 -12.53 11.42 12.31
CA LYS A 398 -11.91 12.69 11.93
C LYS A 398 -10.39 12.72 12.14
N SER A 399 -9.89 12.18 13.26
CA SER A 399 -8.44 12.15 13.55
C SER A 399 -7.66 11.31 12.53
N THR A 400 -8.13 10.09 12.22
CA THR A 400 -7.51 9.22 11.21
C THR A 400 -7.56 9.86 9.82
N VAL A 401 -8.70 10.42 9.43
CA VAL A 401 -8.88 11.11 8.15
C VAL A 401 -7.91 12.29 8.00
N LEU A 402 -7.75 13.11 9.04
CA LEU A 402 -6.84 14.26 9.00
C LEU A 402 -5.35 13.88 9.09
N ALA A 403 -5.00 12.76 9.72
CA ALA A 403 -3.62 12.26 9.75
C ALA A 403 -3.16 11.84 8.34
N GLU A 404 -3.98 11.06 7.64
CA GLU A 404 -3.70 10.58 6.27
C GLU A 404 -3.59 11.75 5.27
N ILE A 405 -4.46 12.76 5.39
CA ILE A 405 -4.38 13.99 4.58
C ILE A 405 -3.09 14.77 4.87
N ARG A 406 -2.67 14.90 6.14
CA ARG A 406 -1.42 15.58 6.49
C ARG A 406 -0.20 14.86 5.94
N GLN A 407 -0.15 13.53 6.03
CA GLN A 407 0.94 12.72 5.45
C GLN A 407 0.95 12.80 3.92
N ASP A 408 -0.21 12.92 3.27
CA ASP A 408 -0.27 13.15 1.82
C ASP A 408 0.20 14.54 1.40
N ARG A 409 -0.25 15.59 2.10
CA ARG A 409 0.22 16.96 1.89
C ARG A 409 1.72 17.10 2.18
N MET A 410 2.25 16.38 3.17
CA MET A 410 3.69 16.31 3.44
C MET A 410 4.47 15.70 2.27
N ARG A 411 4.02 14.55 1.74
CA ARG A 411 4.61 13.90 0.57
C ARG A 411 4.55 14.79 -0.68
N ARG A 412 3.52 15.63 -0.80
CA ARG A 412 3.31 16.56 -1.92
C ARG A 412 4.04 17.89 -1.79
N LEU A 413 4.38 18.34 -0.57
CA LEU A 413 5.03 19.64 -0.33
C LEU A 413 6.34 19.82 -1.14
N LEU A 414 7.07 18.73 -1.41
CA LEU A 414 8.29 18.73 -2.21
C LEU A 414 8.11 18.26 -3.67
N SER A 415 6.89 17.90 -4.10
CA SER A 415 6.64 17.31 -5.43
C SER A 415 5.49 17.97 -6.22
N ASP A 416 4.70 18.83 -5.58
CA ASP A 416 3.78 19.74 -6.26
C ASP A 416 4.55 21.03 -6.57
N ASP A 417 4.73 21.34 -7.86
CA ASP A 417 5.36 22.59 -8.33
C ASP A 417 4.32 23.70 -8.62
N THR A 418 3.04 23.35 -8.63
CA THR A 418 1.90 24.24 -8.83
C THR A 418 0.89 24.16 -7.67
N GLY A 419 0.11 25.23 -7.50
CA GLY A 419 -0.88 25.35 -6.42
C GLY A 419 -0.29 25.61 -5.04
N ILE A 420 -1.17 25.65 -4.03
CA ILE A 420 -0.90 26.32 -2.75
C ILE A 420 0.28 25.73 -1.94
N LEU A 421 0.58 24.44 -2.05
CA LEU A 421 1.77 23.86 -1.40
C LEU A 421 3.07 24.36 -2.05
N ALA A 422 3.06 24.53 -3.38
CA ALA A 422 4.18 25.12 -4.11
C ALA A 422 4.32 26.63 -3.85
N ASP A 423 3.21 27.35 -3.71
CA ASP A 423 3.21 28.78 -3.34
C ASP A 423 3.76 28.99 -1.93
N ARG A 424 3.37 28.12 -0.98
CA ARG A 424 3.93 28.09 0.38
C ARG A 424 5.42 27.75 0.40
N ARG A 425 5.87 26.78 -0.42
CA ARG A 425 7.30 26.47 -0.62
C ARG A 425 8.08 27.65 -1.23
N ARG A 426 7.51 28.35 -2.21
CA ARG A 426 8.07 29.60 -2.78
C ARG A 426 8.17 30.71 -1.74
N LEU A 427 7.18 30.84 -0.85
CA LEU A 427 7.23 31.82 0.25
C LEU A 427 8.35 31.52 1.24
N VAL A 428 8.55 30.26 1.61
CA VAL A 428 9.68 29.84 2.45
C VAL A 428 11.03 30.08 1.75
N ARG A 429 11.15 29.83 0.43
CA ARG A 429 12.37 30.16 -0.32
C ARG A 429 12.71 31.66 -0.21
N ARG A 430 11.73 32.54 -0.45
CA ARG A 430 11.91 34.00 -0.36
C ARG A 430 12.35 34.42 1.04
N MET A 431 11.64 33.98 2.08
CA MET A 431 11.98 34.33 3.46
C MET A 431 13.32 33.74 3.92
N LEU A 432 13.72 32.58 3.39
CA LEU A 432 15.04 32.01 3.64
C LEU A 432 16.15 32.86 3.01
N ILE A 433 15.93 33.45 1.83
CA ILE A 433 16.86 34.40 1.21
C ILE A 433 16.99 35.68 2.07
N GLU A 434 15.88 36.24 2.57
CA GLU A 434 15.95 37.38 3.49
C GLU A 434 16.64 37.02 4.82
N TYR A 435 16.45 35.80 5.33
CA TYR A 435 17.16 35.29 6.50
C TYR A 435 18.66 35.10 6.24
N LYS A 436 19.07 34.67 5.02
CA LYS A 436 20.49 34.63 4.63
C LYS A 436 21.12 36.02 4.57
N ARG A 437 20.38 37.04 4.11
CA ARG A 437 20.91 38.41 3.94
C ARG A 437 21.37 39.07 5.26
N VAL A 438 20.93 38.59 6.41
CA VAL A 438 21.38 39.06 7.75
C VAL A 438 22.52 38.21 8.35
N LEU A 439 23.00 37.19 7.64
CA LEU A 439 24.14 36.36 7.99
C LEU A 439 25.32 36.64 7.05
N THR A 440 26.54 36.28 7.44
CA THR A 440 27.68 36.26 6.51
C THR A 440 27.55 35.10 5.50
N PRO A 441 28.17 35.21 4.31
CA PRO A 441 28.24 34.11 3.35
C PRO A 441 28.82 32.81 3.92
N LYS A 442 29.83 32.93 4.80
CA LYS A 442 30.40 31.77 5.50
C LYS A 442 29.37 31.09 6.40
N GLU A 443 28.63 31.83 7.23
CA GLU A 443 27.57 31.25 8.08
C GLU A 443 26.45 30.61 7.25
N TRP A 444 25.89 31.32 6.26
CA TRP A 444 24.74 30.77 5.53
C TRP A 444 25.07 29.62 4.58
N ARG A 445 26.36 29.42 4.22
CA ARG A 445 26.84 28.26 3.46
C ARG A 445 26.39 26.93 4.05
N HIS A 446 26.30 26.84 5.38
CA HIS A 446 25.96 25.61 6.10
C HIS A 446 24.44 25.40 6.28
N LEU A 447 23.59 26.36 5.87
CA LEU A 447 22.14 26.19 5.91
C LEU A 447 21.68 25.14 4.88
N PRO A 448 20.72 24.26 5.25
CA PRO A 448 20.24 23.21 4.36
C PRO A 448 19.34 23.75 3.24
N HIS A 449 19.06 22.91 2.24
CA HIS A 449 18.19 23.27 1.12
C HIS A 449 16.77 23.64 1.58
N VAL A 450 16.08 24.51 0.83
CA VAL A 450 14.74 25.01 1.17
C VAL A 450 13.72 23.89 1.39
N ASP A 451 13.83 22.77 0.65
CA ASP A 451 12.97 21.60 0.84
C ASP A 451 13.17 20.94 2.22
N THR A 452 14.40 20.91 2.74
CA THR A 452 14.69 20.45 4.11
C THR A 452 14.10 21.42 5.13
N VAL A 453 14.27 22.75 4.93
CA VAL A 453 13.67 23.78 5.79
C VAL A 453 12.15 23.64 5.84
N CYS A 454 11.49 23.39 4.70
CA CYS A 454 10.04 23.13 4.62
C CYS A 454 9.59 21.89 5.42
N LEU A 455 10.50 21.01 5.80
CA LEU A 455 10.23 19.77 6.53
C LEU A 455 10.73 19.77 7.98
N LEU A 456 11.30 20.87 8.47
CA LEU A 456 11.56 21.07 9.90
C LEU A 456 10.24 21.22 10.69
N PRO A 457 10.15 20.77 11.95
CA PRO A 457 8.91 20.77 12.76
C PRO A 457 8.05 22.04 12.74
N ALA A 458 8.62 23.24 12.93
CA ALA A 458 7.84 24.48 12.93
C ALA A 458 7.30 24.82 11.53
N PHE A 459 8.13 24.65 10.49
CA PHE A 459 7.74 24.91 9.10
C PHE A 459 6.68 23.91 8.63
N ARG A 460 6.97 22.61 8.74
CA ARG A 460 6.12 21.53 8.19
C ARG A 460 4.71 21.54 8.75
N SER A 461 4.55 21.94 10.02
CA SER A 461 3.26 22.02 10.69
C SER A 461 2.41 23.21 10.22
N LEU A 462 3.05 24.33 9.84
CA LEU A 462 2.41 25.49 9.21
C LEU A 462 2.12 25.28 7.71
N LEU A 463 2.97 24.54 6.99
CA LEU A 463 2.86 24.43 5.52
C LEU A 463 1.76 23.46 5.07
N VAL A 464 1.51 22.37 5.80
CA VAL A 464 0.52 21.32 5.42
C VAL A 464 -0.92 21.58 5.91
N VAL A 465 -1.19 22.74 6.54
CA VAL A 465 -2.54 23.18 6.94
C VAL A 465 -3.53 23.20 5.76
N PRO A 466 -4.86 23.14 5.98
CA PRO A 466 -5.90 23.39 4.96
C PRO A 466 -5.59 24.47 3.92
N ASP A 467 -6.20 24.40 2.75
CA ASP A 467 -6.06 25.41 1.69
C ASP A 467 -6.71 26.74 2.10
N GLY A 468 -7.79 26.68 2.89
CA GLY A 468 -8.46 27.86 3.46
C GLY A 468 -7.69 28.57 4.58
N ASP A 469 -6.62 27.97 5.13
CA ASP A 469 -5.80 28.59 6.17
C ASP A 469 -4.69 29.44 5.52
N SER A 470 -4.63 30.72 5.87
CA SER A 470 -3.66 31.67 5.31
C SER A 470 -2.28 31.52 5.95
N VAL A 471 -1.33 30.93 5.23
CA VAL A 471 0.10 30.98 5.57
C VAL A 471 0.67 32.29 5.04
N THR A 472 1.19 33.12 5.95
CA THR A 472 1.70 34.46 5.67
C THR A 472 3.14 34.62 6.16
N GLU A 473 3.81 35.67 5.69
CA GLU A 473 5.17 36.02 6.15
C GLU A 473 5.21 36.22 7.68
N ALA A 474 4.18 36.82 8.28
CA ALA A 474 4.08 36.98 9.73
C ALA A 474 3.99 35.61 10.47
N THR A 475 3.23 34.64 9.94
CA THR A 475 3.16 33.30 10.56
C THR A 475 4.44 32.50 10.39
N LEU A 476 5.14 32.65 9.25
CA LEU A 476 6.42 31.98 9.02
C LEU A 476 7.57 32.62 9.81
N LYS A 477 7.52 33.92 10.11
CA LYS A 477 8.58 34.61 10.87
C LYS A 477 8.82 33.97 12.24
N VAL A 478 7.76 33.50 12.90
CA VAL A 478 7.83 32.75 14.17
C VAL A 478 8.52 31.38 14.01
N ALA A 479 8.45 30.74 12.84
CA ALA A 479 9.22 29.53 12.53
C ALA A 479 10.69 29.85 12.14
N PHE A 480 10.96 31.04 11.61
CA PHE A 480 12.34 31.51 11.41
C PHE A 480 13.06 31.83 12.74
N GLU A 481 12.32 32.21 13.80
CA GLU A 481 12.87 32.38 15.16
C GLU A 481 13.42 31.06 15.75
N SER A 482 12.87 29.90 15.37
CA SER A 482 13.38 28.57 15.78
C SER A 482 14.35 27.93 14.77
N LEU A 483 14.54 28.52 13.57
CA LEU A 483 15.25 27.88 12.46
C LEU A 483 16.65 27.40 12.83
N ALA A 484 17.49 28.24 13.46
CA ALA A 484 18.84 27.84 13.85
C ALA A 484 18.83 26.66 14.86
N THR A 485 17.86 26.62 15.76
CA THR A 485 17.72 25.54 16.75
C THR A 485 17.24 24.25 16.09
N GLU A 486 16.30 24.32 15.16
CA GLU A 486 15.78 23.15 14.44
C GLU A 486 16.76 22.61 13.38
N VAL A 487 17.54 23.47 12.71
CA VAL A 487 18.65 23.06 11.86
C VAL A 487 19.70 22.35 12.70
N ASN A 488 20.18 22.95 13.80
CA ASN A 488 21.18 22.31 14.65
C ASN A 488 20.66 20.97 15.20
N ALA A 489 19.43 20.89 15.70
CA ALA A 489 18.83 19.65 16.19
C ALA A 489 18.67 18.55 15.11
N TRP A 490 18.65 18.92 13.83
CA TRP A 490 18.57 17.99 12.70
C TRP A 490 19.95 17.59 12.13
N THR A 491 20.90 18.53 12.00
CA THR A 491 22.24 18.25 11.46
C THR A 491 23.14 17.59 12.51
N GLN A 492 23.03 17.97 13.78
CA GLN A 492 23.90 17.52 14.88
C GLN A 492 24.10 15.99 14.95
N PRO A 493 23.04 15.14 14.92
CA PRO A 493 23.24 13.69 15.00
C PRO A 493 23.90 13.10 13.74
N VAL A 494 23.84 13.82 12.61
CA VAL A 494 24.48 13.42 11.35
C VAL A 494 25.95 13.85 11.34
N GLU A 495 26.26 15.03 11.87
CA GLU A 495 27.63 15.50 12.12
C GLU A 495 28.38 14.53 13.03
N ASP A 496 27.81 14.21 14.20
CA ASP A 496 28.48 13.35 15.19
C ASP A 496 28.74 11.94 14.64
N ILE A 497 27.76 11.35 13.94
CA ILE A 497 27.90 10.01 13.32
C ILE A 497 28.96 10.03 12.21
N VAL A 498 28.96 11.04 11.33
CA VAL A 498 29.91 11.10 10.22
C VAL A 498 31.32 11.44 10.72
N ALA A 499 31.47 12.32 11.70
CA ALA A 499 32.72 12.61 12.39
C ALA A 499 33.33 11.35 13.04
N GLU A 500 32.54 10.61 13.83
CA GLU A 500 33.01 9.36 14.47
C GLU A 500 33.40 8.29 13.44
N ASP A 501 32.86 8.34 12.22
CA ASP A 501 33.20 7.43 11.12
C ASP A 501 34.42 7.89 10.31
N ILE A 502 34.67 9.21 10.23
CA ILE A 502 35.88 9.81 9.64
C ILE A 502 37.09 9.61 10.56
N ASP A 503 36.96 9.82 11.87
CA ASP A 503 38.11 9.68 12.77
C ASP A 503 38.63 8.23 12.79
N LYS A 504 37.71 7.23 12.75
CA LYS A 504 38.03 5.81 12.51
C LYS A 504 38.62 5.52 11.12
N HIS A 505 38.39 6.41 10.15
CA HIS A 505 38.92 6.30 8.78
C HIS A 505 40.27 6.99 8.62
N ASN A 506 40.53 8.09 9.34
CA ASN A 506 41.84 8.73 9.40
C ASN A 506 42.90 7.75 9.94
N ASP A 507 42.53 6.86 10.86
CA ASP A 507 43.37 5.74 11.31
C ASP A 507 43.74 4.77 10.15
N LEU A 508 42.81 4.49 9.23
CA LEU A 508 43.09 3.69 8.02
C LEU A 508 44.04 4.42 7.05
N LEU A 509 43.85 5.73 6.89
CA LEU A 509 44.65 6.57 5.99
C LEU A 509 46.09 6.78 6.51
N LEU A 510 46.26 6.91 7.83
CA LEU A 510 47.58 6.94 8.49
C LEU A 510 48.38 5.66 8.22
N LEU A 511 47.75 4.48 8.34
CA LEU A 511 48.38 3.20 8.04
C LEU A 511 48.70 3.03 6.53
N TYR A 512 47.85 3.56 5.65
CA TYR A 512 48.14 3.60 4.21
C TYR A 512 49.35 4.50 3.90
N LYS A 513 49.45 5.66 4.56
CA LYS A 513 50.56 6.62 4.39
C LYS A 513 51.90 6.07 4.89
N SER A 514 51.92 5.23 5.93
CA SER A 514 53.14 4.67 6.52
C SER A 514 53.65 3.39 5.86
N HIS A 515 52.78 2.57 5.26
CA HIS A 515 53.12 1.24 4.75
C HIS A 515 52.75 1.01 3.29
N GLY A 516 52.01 1.94 2.68
CA GLY A 516 51.65 1.90 1.28
C GLY A 516 50.68 0.78 0.91
N THR A 517 50.83 0.30 -0.32
CA THR A 517 49.71 -0.10 -1.18
C THR A 517 49.15 -1.50 -0.97
N GLY A 518 49.67 -2.27 -0.01
CA GLY A 518 49.36 -3.69 0.18
C GLY A 518 48.21 -4.02 1.12
N LEU A 519 47.82 -3.10 2.02
CA LEU A 519 46.89 -3.38 3.12
C LEU A 519 45.59 -2.60 2.95
N TYR A 520 44.46 -3.29 2.78
CA TYR A 520 43.13 -2.67 2.89
C TYR A 520 42.10 -3.69 3.36
N HIS A 521 41.33 -3.30 4.37
CA HIS A 521 40.20 -4.02 4.99
C HIS A 521 40.44 -5.35 5.72
N ASP A 522 41.25 -6.28 5.20
CA ASP A 522 41.10 -7.70 5.60
C ASP A 522 41.78 -8.11 6.92
N ASP A 523 42.57 -7.25 7.60
CA ASP A 523 43.28 -7.63 8.84
C ASP A 523 43.71 -6.49 9.80
N MET A 524 42.82 -5.51 10.04
CA MET A 524 43.14 -4.28 10.81
C MET A 524 43.71 -4.52 12.22
N ASP A 525 43.17 -5.47 12.98
CA ASP A 525 43.61 -5.79 14.34
C ASP A 525 45.07 -6.30 14.39
N LYS A 526 45.62 -6.75 13.26
CA LYS A 526 47.01 -7.22 13.14
C LYS A 526 48.00 -6.13 12.75
N VAL A 527 47.53 -4.96 12.28
CA VAL A 527 48.39 -3.86 11.82
C VAL A 527 48.65 -2.83 12.92
N ARG A 528 47.63 -2.50 13.75
CA ARG A 528 47.80 -1.57 14.88
C ARG A 528 48.97 -1.93 15.83
N PRO A 529 49.26 -3.21 16.15
CA PRO A 529 50.43 -3.58 16.97
C PRO A 529 51.79 -3.47 16.27
N LEU A 530 51.84 -3.19 14.96
CA LEU A 530 53.10 -2.98 14.22
C LEU A 530 53.58 -1.52 14.27
N PHE A 531 52.70 -0.59 14.67
CA PHE A 531 53.11 0.76 15.02
C PHE A 531 53.82 0.73 16.38
N ASN A 532 55.15 0.87 16.35
CA ASN A 532 55.96 1.00 17.55
C ASN A 532 55.93 2.46 18.06
N MET A 533 54.72 2.99 18.25
CA MET A 533 54.39 4.35 18.66
C MET A 533 53.33 4.31 19.76
N SER A 534 53.35 5.31 20.65
CA SER A 534 52.32 5.49 21.67
C SER A 534 51.03 6.13 21.10
N GLU A 535 49.91 5.96 21.81
CA GLU A 535 48.66 6.64 21.42
C GLU A 535 48.81 8.16 21.45
N GLU A 536 49.65 8.71 22.35
CA GLU A 536 49.97 10.14 22.36
C GLU A 536 50.78 10.62 21.16
N GLU A 537 51.51 9.75 20.47
CA GLU A 537 52.22 10.10 19.21
C GLU A 537 51.31 9.88 18.00
N PHE A 538 50.38 8.92 18.08
CA PHE A 538 49.38 8.66 17.06
C PHE A 538 48.32 9.76 17.00
N GLU A 539 47.81 10.23 18.15
CA GLU A 539 46.84 11.33 18.21
C GLU A 539 47.45 12.65 17.71
N LYS A 540 48.76 12.86 17.90
CA LYS A 540 49.51 14.00 17.32
C LYS A 540 49.67 13.92 15.79
N LEU A 541 49.33 12.80 15.16
CA LEU A 541 49.28 12.65 13.69
C LEU A 541 47.86 12.76 13.11
N ARG A 542 46.80 12.79 13.92
CA ARG A 542 45.46 13.17 13.46
C ARG A 542 45.43 14.70 13.30
N PRO A 543 45.24 15.24 12.09
CA PRO A 543 45.36 16.70 11.89
C PRO A 543 44.14 17.47 12.39
N LEU A 544 42.96 16.84 12.28
CA LEU A 544 41.67 17.30 12.77
C LEU A 544 40.97 16.09 13.43
N SER A 545 40.03 16.35 14.35
CA SER A 545 39.22 15.32 15.01
C SER A 545 37.82 15.88 15.33
N GLY A 546 36.83 15.00 15.50
CA GLY A 546 35.46 15.40 15.69
C GLY A 546 34.91 16.17 14.48
N ARG A 547 34.34 17.35 14.69
CA ARG A 547 33.64 18.08 13.61
C ARG A 547 34.56 18.76 12.61
N ASP A 548 35.78 19.13 12.99
CA ASP A 548 36.69 19.80 12.07
C ASP A 548 37.10 18.84 10.92
N SER A 549 37.09 17.53 11.20
CA SER A 549 37.21 16.46 10.19
C SER A 549 36.16 16.53 9.07
N LEU A 550 35.03 17.24 9.25
CA LEU A 550 33.95 17.34 8.24
C LEU A 550 34.29 18.22 7.03
N GLU A 551 35.25 19.14 7.17
CA GLU A 551 35.70 20.03 6.09
C GLU A 551 36.91 19.48 5.31
N LEU A 552 37.45 18.31 5.70
CA LEU A 552 38.46 17.58 4.92
C LEU A 552 37.92 17.20 3.54
N ALA A 553 38.74 17.32 2.50
CA ALA A 553 38.41 16.90 1.14
C ALA A 553 38.12 15.38 1.05
N MET A 554 38.70 14.58 1.96
CA MET A 554 38.40 13.15 2.13
C MET A 554 36.96 12.88 2.61
N THR A 555 36.24 13.88 3.13
CA THR A 555 34.86 13.75 3.65
C THR A 555 33.82 13.79 2.52
N VAL A 556 33.96 12.85 1.58
CA VAL A 556 32.94 12.55 0.59
C VAL A 556 31.88 11.66 1.23
N VAL A 557 30.66 12.18 1.36
CA VAL A 557 29.52 11.44 1.95
C VAL A 557 28.65 10.81 0.87
N GLU A 558 27.85 9.81 1.23
CA GLU A 558 26.78 9.28 0.39
C GLU A 558 25.43 9.15 1.11
N CYS A 559 24.37 9.44 0.36
CA CYS A 559 23.00 9.28 0.79
C CYS A 559 22.65 7.80 0.91
N THR A 560 22.32 7.34 2.12
CA THR A 560 22.07 5.93 2.43
C THR A 560 20.92 5.32 1.62
N GLN A 561 19.97 6.16 1.17
CA GLN A 561 18.74 5.81 0.47
C GLN A 561 18.84 5.86 -1.07
N CYS A 562 19.42 6.93 -1.65
CA CYS A 562 19.51 7.10 -3.11
C CYS A 562 20.90 6.81 -3.70
N ARG A 563 21.92 6.62 -2.85
CA ARG A 563 23.33 6.38 -3.23
C ARG A 563 23.97 7.48 -4.09
N ALA A 564 23.43 8.70 -4.03
CA ALA A 564 24.14 9.90 -4.46
C ALA A 564 25.27 10.22 -3.49
N SER A 565 26.46 10.52 -4.02
CA SER A 565 27.59 11.04 -3.25
C SER A 565 27.76 12.53 -3.48
N TRP A 566 28.30 13.20 -2.47
CA TRP A 566 28.51 14.64 -2.43
C TRP A 566 29.97 14.92 -2.00
N PRO A 567 30.69 15.83 -2.67
CA PRO A 567 32.12 16.04 -2.42
C PRO A 567 32.49 16.49 -1.00
N THR A 568 31.54 17.03 -0.24
CA THR A 568 31.72 17.46 1.15
C THR A 568 30.49 17.08 1.98
N PHE A 569 30.67 17.01 3.30
CA PHE A 569 29.55 16.93 4.25
C PHE A 569 28.53 18.05 4.02
N SER A 570 29.00 19.29 3.89
CA SER A 570 28.15 20.48 3.70
C SER A 570 27.32 20.46 2.41
N SER A 571 27.77 19.78 1.35
CA SER A 571 26.95 19.52 0.14
C SER A 571 25.99 18.34 0.33
N GLY A 572 26.39 17.31 1.08
CA GLY A 572 25.49 16.20 1.45
C GLY A 572 24.33 16.65 2.34
N VAL A 573 24.56 17.58 3.26
CA VAL A 573 23.51 18.21 4.10
C VAL A 573 22.50 19.00 3.25
N ARG A 574 22.94 19.59 2.13
CA ARG A 574 22.05 20.25 1.17
C ARG A 574 21.30 19.27 0.24
N HIS A 575 21.53 17.96 0.33
CA HIS A 575 20.82 16.97 -0.47
C HIS A 575 19.36 16.75 -0.03
N ALA A 576 18.42 17.41 -0.72
CA ALA A 576 16.99 17.18 -0.55
C ALA A 576 16.54 15.83 -1.17
N CYS A 577 16.68 14.73 -0.44
CA CYS A 577 16.21 13.42 -0.90
C CYS A 577 14.72 13.17 -0.60
N HIS A 578 13.85 13.17 -1.61
CA HIS A 578 12.41 12.83 -1.47
C HIS A 578 12.12 11.45 -0.87
N SER A 579 13.13 10.56 -0.78
CA SER A 579 13.03 9.26 -0.12
C SER A 579 13.27 9.34 1.39
N TRP A 580 14.14 10.23 1.89
CA TRP A 580 14.38 10.42 3.33
C TRP A 580 13.07 10.73 4.05
N TYR A 581 12.32 11.68 3.50
CA TYR A 581 11.12 12.24 4.10
C TYR A 581 9.84 11.41 3.87
N ARG A 582 9.95 10.26 3.20
CA ARG A 582 8.83 9.33 2.98
C ARG A 582 8.65 8.32 4.11
N HIS A 583 9.66 8.18 4.98
CA HIS A 583 9.74 7.15 6.02
C HIS A 583 9.94 7.76 7.42
N GLU A 584 8.94 8.50 7.94
CA GLU A 584 8.92 8.97 9.34
C GLU A 584 9.03 7.84 10.38
N SER A 585 8.87 6.57 9.97
CA SER A 585 9.02 5.38 10.80
C SER A 585 10.47 4.93 11.02
N ASP A 586 11.41 5.34 10.16
CA ASP A 586 12.70 4.67 10.00
C ASP A 586 13.86 5.47 10.62
N GLY A 587 13.60 6.13 11.76
CA GLY A 587 14.53 7.00 12.51
C GLY A 587 15.74 6.29 13.18
N GLU A 588 16.16 5.15 12.63
CA GLU A 588 17.28 4.32 13.10
C GLU A 588 18.50 4.38 12.16
N ARG A 589 18.44 5.16 11.07
CA ARG A 589 19.54 5.29 10.10
C ARG A 589 19.86 6.74 9.80
N ALA A 590 21.16 7.06 9.85
CA ALA A 590 21.67 8.34 9.36
C ALA A 590 21.29 8.54 7.87
N PRO A 591 20.92 9.76 7.46
CA PRO A 591 20.60 10.06 6.07
C PRO A 591 21.84 10.01 5.16
N LEU A 592 23.01 10.29 5.74
CA LEU A 592 24.34 10.29 5.12
C LEU A 592 25.24 9.27 5.83
N GLU A 593 26.14 8.63 5.08
CA GLU A 593 27.27 7.81 5.59
C GLU A 593 28.55 8.17 4.83
N LEU A 594 29.74 7.90 5.40
CA LEU A 594 31.02 8.16 4.71
C LEU A 594 31.14 7.25 3.48
N ALA A 595 31.45 7.82 2.31
CA ALA A 595 31.44 7.09 1.04
C ALA A 595 32.73 6.28 0.82
N ARG A 596 33.00 5.28 1.67
CA ARG A 596 34.22 4.43 1.78
C ARG A 596 34.65 3.61 0.53
N ARG A 597 34.17 4.01 -0.65
CA ARG A 597 34.57 3.53 -1.98
C ARG A 597 35.21 4.64 -2.82
N MET A 598 35.11 5.89 -2.37
CA MET A 598 35.67 7.07 -3.04
C MET A 598 37.09 7.37 -2.57
N ASP A 599 37.53 6.84 -1.45
CA ASP A 599 38.79 7.19 -0.77
C ASP A 599 39.97 7.18 -1.75
N ARG A 600 40.06 6.16 -2.60
CA ARG A 600 41.12 6.00 -3.62
C ARG A 600 40.99 6.94 -4.83
N VAL A 601 39.79 7.44 -5.11
CA VAL A 601 39.57 8.56 -6.05
C VAL A 601 40.09 9.84 -5.41
N VAL A 602 39.60 10.17 -4.22
CA VAL A 602 39.88 11.45 -3.57
C VAL A 602 41.37 11.58 -3.22
N MET A 603 41.99 10.55 -2.62
CA MET A 603 43.44 10.49 -2.40
C MET A 603 44.23 10.76 -3.69
N SER A 604 43.78 10.22 -4.82
CA SER A 604 44.45 10.40 -6.11
C SER A 604 44.29 11.81 -6.68
N LEU A 605 43.22 12.54 -6.33
CA LEU A 605 43.02 13.94 -6.70
C LEU A 605 43.83 14.86 -5.78
N ILE A 606 43.72 14.69 -4.46
CA ILE A 606 44.46 15.47 -3.44
C ILE A 606 45.98 15.39 -3.68
N SER A 607 46.53 14.18 -3.83
CA SER A 607 47.97 14.01 -4.07
C SER A 607 48.44 14.51 -5.44
N GLN A 608 47.55 14.60 -6.44
CA GLN A 608 47.90 15.24 -7.72
C GLN A 608 47.88 16.77 -7.63
N SER A 609 47.03 17.36 -6.79
CA SER A 609 47.08 18.80 -6.47
C SER A 609 48.28 19.22 -5.62
N GLY A 610 49.02 18.26 -5.04
CA GLY A 610 50.19 18.49 -4.20
C GLY A 610 49.89 18.67 -2.70
N PHE A 611 48.64 18.44 -2.27
CA PHE A 611 48.23 18.57 -0.87
C PHE A 611 48.38 17.23 -0.09
N ASP A 612 48.34 17.30 1.23
CA ASP A 612 48.39 16.12 2.10
C ASP A 612 47.00 15.48 2.29
N ILE A 613 46.90 14.17 2.03
CA ILE A 613 45.67 13.37 2.15
C ILE A 613 44.94 13.56 3.48
N LEU A 614 45.66 13.79 4.58
CA LEU A 614 45.09 13.85 5.92
C LEU A 614 44.69 15.27 6.35
N THR A 615 45.24 16.32 5.73
CA THR A 615 45.01 17.71 6.12
C THR A 615 44.19 18.50 5.11
N ALA A 616 44.23 18.11 3.83
CA ALA A 616 43.63 18.87 2.75
C ALA A 616 42.13 19.06 2.97
N THR A 617 41.72 20.31 3.08
CA THR A 617 40.33 20.73 3.15
C THR A 617 39.69 20.75 1.76
N ALA A 618 38.37 20.67 1.73
CA ALA A 618 37.60 20.85 0.50
C ALA A 618 37.74 22.27 -0.09
N ASP A 619 38.06 23.25 0.76
CA ASP A 619 38.25 24.64 0.35
C ASP A 619 39.65 24.89 -0.23
N GLU A 620 40.72 24.23 0.24
CA GLU A 620 42.02 24.24 -0.45
C GLU A 620 41.95 23.57 -1.84
N MET A 621 41.19 22.46 -1.95
CA MET A 621 40.94 21.79 -3.22
C MET A 621 40.10 22.64 -4.19
N ASP A 622 39.20 23.48 -3.66
CA ASP A 622 38.45 24.47 -4.43
C ASP A 622 39.31 25.70 -4.77
N ASP A 623 40.17 26.21 -3.87
CA ASP A 623 41.07 27.34 -4.14
C ASP A 623 42.01 27.02 -5.31
N ARG A 624 42.62 25.83 -5.26
CA ARG A 624 43.56 25.32 -6.27
C ARG A 624 42.99 25.26 -7.69
N GLY A 625 41.66 25.24 -7.83
CA GLY A 625 40.95 25.42 -9.11
C GLY A 625 41.23 24.37 -10.19
N ALA A 626 41.86 23.25 -9.83
CA ALA A 626 42.41 22.31 -10.80
C ALA A 626 41.35 21.49 -11.54
N PHE A 627 41.55 21.34 -12.84
CA PHE A 627 40.85 20.39 -13.70
C PHE A 627 41.62 19.08 -13.81
N TYR A 628 40.91 17.96 -13.94
CA TYR A 628 41.52 16.66 -14.19
C TYR A 628 40.75 15.92 -15.29
N LYS A 629 41.50 15.22 -16.13
CA LYS A 629 41.01 14.33 -17.18
C LYS A 629 40.80 12.93 -16.61
N CYS A 630 39.60 12.37 -16.76
CA CYS A 630 39.35 10.96 -16.52
C CYS A 630 39.97 10.11 -17.64
N LEU A 631 40.87 9.20 -17.29
CA LEU A 631 41.57 8.31 -18.24
C LEU A 631 40.85 6.96 -18.43
N ASN A 632 39.62 6.82 -17.92
CA ASN A 632 38.85 5.58 -17.91
C ASN A 632 37.35 5.80 -18.25
N THR A 633 37.01 6.81 -19.04
CA THR A 633 35.62 7.18 -19.39
C THR A 633 34.79 6.02 -19.95
N GLU A 634 35.40 5.10 -20.70
CA GLU A 634 34.79 3.86 -21.24
C GLU A 634 34.13 2.96 -20.17
N VAL A 635 34.49 3.14 -18.89
CA VAL A 635 33.96 2.36 -17.77
C VAL A 635 32.68 2.99 -17.19
N HIS A 636 32.34 4.22 -17.59
CA HIS A 636 31.27 5.04 -17.01
C HIS A 636 29.98 5.07 -17.84
N ASP A 637 30.04 4.73 -19.12
CA ASP A 637 28.88 4.46 -19.98
C ASP A 637 29.15 3.20 -20.83
N ARG A 638 28.31 2.17 -20.68
CA ARG A 638 28.38 0.93 -21.47
C ARG A 638 27.36 0.88 -22.60
N ASP A 639 26.37 1.76 -22.58
CA ASP A 639 25.22 1.76 -23.49
C ASP A 639 25.39 2.80 -24.61
N ARG A 640 26.35 3.73 -24.48
CA ARG A 640 26.84 4.63 -25.56
C ARG A 640 28.36 4.58 -25.74
N PRO A 641 28.92 3.62 -26.50
CA PRO A 641 30.36 3.59 -26.83
C PRO A 641 30.86 4.82 -27.61
N GLU A 642 29.95 5.57 -28.22
CA GLU A 642 30.21 6.84 -28.91
C GLU A 642 30.48 8.00 -27.93
N ALA A 643 30.17 7.82 -26.63
CA ALA A 643 30.45 8.79 -25.57
C ALA A 643 31.90 8.74 -25.06
N ASN A 644 32.85 8.28 -25.88
CA ASN A 644 34.31 8.34 -25.65
C ASN A 644 34.87 9.79 -25.76
N GLN A 645 34.10 10.78 -25.29
CA GLN A 645 34.53 12.16 -25.10
C GLN A 645 35.50 12.25 -23.91
N GLU A 646 36.44 13.19 -23.96
CA GLU A 646 37.38 13.40 -22.86
C GLU A 646 36.65 14.08 -21.68
N PHE A 647 36.32 13.31 -20.64
CA PHE A 647 35.72 13.90 -19.44
C PHE A 647 36.79 14.62 -18.64
N ILE A 648 36.85 15.94 -18.82
CA ILE A 648 37.69 16.88 -18.08
C ILE A 648 36.77 17.71 -17.19
N ALA A 649 37.01 17.71 -15.88
CA ALA A 649 36.17 18.44 -14.92
C ALA A 649 36.92 18.76 -13.62
N THR A 650 36.29 19.52 -12.72
CA THR A 650 36.82 19.80 -11.38
C THR A 650 36.75 18.57 -10.46
N TRP A 651 37.46 18.60 -9.33
CA TRP A 651 37.49 17.48 -8.36
C TRP A 651 36.08 17.09 -7.86
N ARG A 652 35.22 18.09 -7.61
CA ARG A 652 33.81 17.92 -7.20
C ARG A 652 32.98 17.18 -8.26
N GLU A 653 33.18 17.49 -9.53
CA GLU A 653 32.45 16.88 -10.64
C GLU A 653 32.94 15.46 -10.94
N LEU A 654 34.24 15.20 -10.78
CA LEU A 654 34.82 13.86 -10.91
C LEU A 654 34.22 12.89 -9.87
N ILE A 655 34.01 13.34 -8.62
CA ILE A 655 33.27 12.58 -7.60
C ILE A 655 31.83 12.24 -8.06
N SER A 656 31.17 13.17 -8.75
CA SER A 656 29.83 12.98 -9.34
C SER A 656 29.81 12.13 -10.62
N HIS A 657 30.90 12.09 -11.39
CA HIS A 657 31.13 11.24 -12.55
C HIS A 657 31.40 9.78 -12.13
N GLU A 658 32.24 9.58 -11.12
CA GLU A 658 32.52 8.29 -10.49
C GLU A 658 31.27 7.59 -9.97
N ARG A 659 30.33 8.36 -9.41
CA ARG A 659 29.02 7.84 -8.97
C ARG A 659 28.32 7.02 -10.05
N LYS A 660 28.37 7.43 -11.33
CA LYS A 660 27.67 6.75 -12.44
C LYS A 660 28.19 5.32 -12.65
N ALA A 661 29.49 5.10 -12.48
CA ALA A 661 30.13 3.79 -12.73
C ALA A 661 30.05 2.81 -11.54
N ARG A 662 29.54 3.23 -10.37
CA ARG A 662 29.53 2.40 -9.13
C ARG A 662 28.80 1.06 -9.22
N GLY A 663 27.93 0.87 -10.22
CA GLY A 663 27.29 -0.42 -10.52
C GLY A 663 28.17 -1.41 -11.30
N TYR A 664 29.25 -0.93 -11.92
CA TYR A 664 29.97 -1.64 -12.99
C TYR A 664 31.48 -1.81 -12.76
N ILE A 665 32.06 -1.16 -11.74
CA ILE A 665 33.49 -1.25 -11.39
C ILE A 665 33.74 -2.33 -10.32
N PRO A 666 34.44 -3.44 -10.62
CA PRO A 666 34.87 -4.42 -9.64
C PRO A 666 35.88 -3.87 -8.63
N ARG A 667 35.90 -4.42 -7.40
CA ARG A 667 36.78 -4.02 -6.30
C ARG A 667 38.28 -4.03 -6.65
N TYR A 668 38.70 -4.78 -7.68
CA TYR A 668 40.08 -4.85 -8.16
C TYR A 668 40.50 -3.71 -9.12
N TYR A 669 39.57 -2.95 -9.71
CA TYR A 669 39.90 -1.77 -10.52
C TYR A 669 40.40 -0.58 -9.68
N TYR A 670 40.25 -0.66 -8.36
CA TYR A 670 40.83 0.27 -7.41
C TYR A 670 42.22 -0.18 -6.91
N ASN A 671 42.78 -1.26 -7.47
CA ASN A 671 44.10 -1.77 -7.08
C ASN A 671 45.17 -0.72 -7.43
N PRO A 672 46.00 -0.25 -6.48
CA PRO A 672 47.06 0.73 -6.75
C PRO A 672 48.18 0.30 -7.74
N LYS A 673 48.05 -0.88 -8.36
CA LYS A 673 48.83 -1.30 -9.55
C LYS A 673 48.10 -1.08 -10.89
N THR A 674 46.91 -0.49 -10.91
CA THR A 674 46.26 -0.03 -12.14
C THR A 674 47.00 1.17 -12.74
N PRO A 675 46.86 1.44 -14.06
CA PRO A 675 47.30 2.72 -14.62
C PRO A 675 46.67 3.91 -13.89
N GLN A 676 47.34 5.07 -14.01
CA GLN A 676 46.85 6.34 -13.49
C GLN A 676 45.46 6.65 -14.06
N ARG A 677 44.51 6.92 -13.16
CA ARG A 677 43.07 7.00 -13.49
C ARG A 677 42.60 8.42 -13.81
N TYR A 678 43.26 9.42 -13.23
CA TYR A 678 43.04 10.83 -13.52
C TYR A 678 44.38 11.49 -13.79
N GLN A 679 44.40 12.46 -14.70
CA GLN A 679 45.54 13.33 -14.97
C GLN A 679 45.13 14.77 -14.66
N ILE A 680 45.79 15.41 -13.69
CA ILE A 680 45.66 16.85 -13.45
C ILE A 680 46.15 17.66 -14.67
N LEU A 681 45.48 18.78 -14.96
CA LEU A 681 45.74 19.64 -16.12
C LEU A 681 46.07 21.06 -15.63
N ASP A 682 47.30 21.26 -15.18
CA ASP A 682 47.71 22.49 -14.48
C ASP A 682 47.91 23.73 -15.38
N ASP A 683 48.26 23.55 -16.65
CA ASP A 683 48.80 24.63 -17.50
C ASP A 683 47.80 25.23 -18.53
N ASP A 684 46.54 24.78 -18.56
CA ASP A 684 45.60 25.15 -19.62
C ASP A 684 44.68 26.31 -19.23
N ALA A 685 45.24 27.52 -19.33
CA ALA A 685 44.55 28.80 -19.05
C ALA A 685 43.33 29.10 -19.95
N SER A 686 42.95 28.20 -20.88
CA SER A 686 41.69 28.30 -21.64
C SER A 686 40.48 27.73 -20.89
N ARG A 687 40.68 26.95 -19.82
CA ARG A 687 39.57 26.35 -19.04
C ARG A 687 39.07 27.29 -17.96
N THR A 688 37.77 27.57 -18.01
CA THR A 688 37.01 28.32 -17.00
C THR A 688 36.09 27.39 -16.21
N ASP A 689 35.84 27.72 -14.95
CA ASP A 689 34.85 27.01 -14.13
C ASP A 689 33.47 27.67 -14.28
N GLU A 690 32.72 27.16 -15.26
CA GLU A 690 31.38 27.60 -15.66
C GLU A 690 30.26 27.17 -14.67
N ARG A 691 30.60 26.49 -13.57
CA ARG A 691 29.59 26.06 -12.59
C ARG A 691 29.03 27.26 -11.84
N ILE A 692 27.72 27.44 -11.93
CA ILE A 692 26.94 28.45 -11.19
C ILE A 692 26.78 28.00 -9.72
N CYS A 693 27.88 28.01 -8.98
CA CYS A 693 27.96 27.49 -7.61
C CYS A 693 28.77 28.36 -6.63
N TRP A 694 29.25 29.53 -7.06
CA TRP A 694 30.11 30.40 -6.26
C TRP A 694 29.37 31.63 -5.72
N THR A 695 29.86 32.16 -4.60
CA THR A 695 29.43 33.43 -3.98
C THR A 695 30.62 34.17 -3.40
N CYS A 696 30.51 35.50 -3.28
CA CYS A 696 31.43 36.31 -2.51
C CYS A 696 31.37 35.91 -1.02
N SER A 697 32.51 35.98 -0.33
CA SER A 697 32.62 35.78 1.12
C SER A 697 32.45 37.08 1.91
N HIS A 698 32.71 38.23 1.28
CA HIS A 698 32.64 39.56 1.90
C HIS A 698 31.23 40.20 1.87
N CYS A 699 30.38 39.84 0.91
CA CYS A 699 29.03 40.39 0.81
C CYS A 699 27.98 39.42 0.25
N ASN A 700 26.70 39.75 0.49
CA ASN A 700 25.54 38.95 0.09
C ASN A 700 25.02 39.25 -1.33
N ALA A 701 25.88 39.70 -2.26
CA ALA A 701 25.49 40.00 -3.65
C ALA A 701 24.92 38.77 -4.38
N HIS A 702 25.49 37.58 -4.14
CA HIS A 702 25.14 36.31 -4.80
C HIS A 702 24.36 35.35 -3.86
N VAL A 703 23.52 35.90 -2.99
CA VAL A 703 22.77 35.14 -1.96
C VAL A 703 21.51 34.45 -2.48
N GLU A 704 20.93 34.99 -3.55
CA GLU A 704 19.68 34.54 -4.18
C GLU A 704 19.98 33.67 -5.41
N ASP A 705 20.82 34.19 -6.29
CA ASP A 705 21.42 33.50 -7.44
C ASP A 705 22.94 33.44 -7.25
N LEU A 706 23.51 32.25 -7.34
CA LEU A 706 24.96 32.01 -7.36
C LEU A 706 25.52 32.37 -8.75
N VAL A 707 26.85 32.45 -8.85
CA VAL A 707 27.56 32.81 -10.10
C VAL A 707 28.67 31.81 -10.43
N THR A 708 29.29 31.95 -11.61
CA THR A 708 30.50 31.21 -12.01
C THR A 708 31.73 31.69 -11.24
N ARG A 709 32.84 30.93 -11.34
CA ARG A 709 34.10 31.32 -10.70
C ARG A 709 34.69 32.60 -11.30
N ALA A 710 34.48 32.84 -12.59
CA ALA A 710 34.98 34.03 -13.27
C ALA A 710 34.26 35.29 -12.75
N GLU A 711 32.92 35.26 -12.72
CA GLU A 711 32.08 36.39 -12.30
C GLU A 711 32.32 36.80 -10.84
N VAL A 712 32.47 35.83 -9.92
CA VAL A 712 32.74 36.17 -8.51
C VAL A 712 34.13 36.81 -8.32
N ILE A 713 35.14 36.35 -9.08
CA ILE A 713 36.49 36.91 -9.05
C ILE A 713 36.52 38.33 -9.65
N GLU A 714 35.72 38.59 -10.68
CA GLU A 714 35.54 39.95 -11.23
C GLU A 714 34.84 40.88 -10.23
N HIS A 715 33.72 40.43 -9.63
CA HIS A 715 33.00 41.17 -8.59
C HIS A 715 33.87 41.52 -7.38
N ILE A 716 34.74 40.61 -6.93
CA ILE A 716 35.66 40.88 -5.82
C ILE A 716 36.74 41.90 -6.20
N LYS A 717 37.19 41.87 -7.46
CA LYS A 717 38.14 42.87 -7.98
C LYS A 717 37.51 44.25 -8.14
N SER A 718 36.23 44.34 -8.50
CA SER A 718 35.53 45.63 -8.65
C SER A 718 35.03 46.21 -7.31
N GLU A 719 34.31 45.43 -6.51
CA GLU A 719 33.60 45.93 -5.31
C GLU A 719 34.43 45.87 -4.03
N HIS A 720 35.46 45.00 -3.98
CA HIS A 720 36.29 44.79 -2.79
C HIS A 720 37.77 45.11 -3.02
N GLY A 721 38.20 45.31 -4.27
CA GLY A 721 39.55 45.76 -4.63
C GLY A 721 40.67 44.72 -4.42
N ILE A 722 40.31 43.44 -4.24
CA ILE A 722 41.24 42.36 -3.94
C ILE A 722 41.77 41.78 -5.25
N THR A 723 43.07 41.95 -5.52
CA THR A 723 43.69 41.60 -6.81
C THR A 723 43.90 40.10 -7.01
N GLU A 724 44.17 39.38 -5.92
CA GLU A 724 44.45 37.94 -5.89
C GLU A 724 43.53 37.32 -4.82
N PRO A 725 42.25 37.06 -5.16
CA PRO A 725 41.28 36.53 -4.20
C PRO A 725 41.43 35.02 -4.02
N HIS A 726 41.15 34.52 -2.81
CA HIS A 726 41.27 33.12 -2.43
C HIS A 726 40.00 32.52 -1.80
N VAL A 727 39.90 31.18 -1.82
CA VAL A 727 38.86 30.39 -1.16
C VAL A 727 39.35 29.92 0.23
N PRO A 728 38.54 29.99 1.30
CA PRO A 728 37.16 30.48 1.37
C PRO A 728 37.05 31.96 1.79
N ASP A 729 38.17 32.68 1.89
CA ASP A 729 38.22 33.99 2.54
C ASP A 729 37.60 35.13 1.71
N ASP A 730 37.75 35.11 0.39
CA ASP A 730 37.21 36.14 -0.51
C ASP A 730 36.00 35.68 -1.31
N PHE A 731 36.00 34.42 -1.77
CA PHE A 731 34.86 33.73 -2.38
C PHE A 731 34.78 32.29 -1.88
N LEU A 732 33.61 31.65 -1.97
CA LEU A 732 33.44 30.26 -1.57
C LEU A 732 32.42 29.50 -2.43
N CYS A 733 32.57 28.18 -2.47
CA CYS A 733 31.65 27.28 -3.15
C CYS A 733 30.40 27.07 -2.28
N ALA A 734 29.24 27.52 -2.76
CA ALA A 734 27.95 27.51 -2.08
C ALA A 734 26.84 26.69 -2.79
N GLY A 735 27.13 26.10 -3.95
CA GLY A 735 26.29 25.11 -4.64
C GLY A 735 27.03 23.80 -4.95
N CYS A 736 26.31 22.75 -5.35
CA CYS A 736 26.81 21.47 -5.86
C CYS A 736 25.71 20.75 -6.65
#